data_AF-A0AA38R6Z5-F1
#
_entry.id   AF-A0AA38R6Z5-F1
#
_cell.length_a   1.000
_cell.length_b   1.000
_cell.length_c   1.000
_cell.angle_alpha   90.00
_cell.angle_beta   90.00
_cell.angle_gamma   90.00
#
_symmetry.space_group_name_H-M   'P 1'
#
loop_
_entity.id
_entity.type
_entity.pdbx_description
1 polymer ?
#
loop_
_entity_poly.entity_id
_entity_poly.type
_entity_poly.pdbx_seq_one_letter_code
_entity_poly.pdbx_strand_id
1 'polypeptide(L)'
;MIDLAVQNIQQAALPWAGVCIGLQILSNPGKATRSNLEGIAHVIARMDWYCALAEHLLDEDSIDVGNKSFGAVLQQLEERVISLYKTLLLYQMKSVRSYYRNSTLVFLRGLANLDDWDSDLKRITDAEDDVKADSDQFVRQHTRKALAALMKNSIEMKEQLGDICQTLQDLMTAQKEARRDDIEMACRRDLRVLDPQDDMDRIEKNKDKLFDDAYRWVFDTQEYAAFTNWDDGSPDFSSRRLLWIRGNAGTGKSMLMIGIIRELSRQPAFLAAKLSFFFCEGMDVALKTATAVLRSLMWLLLVQQPHLISHLLEEYKGSGADLFNDRNAFIALSKAFFSMIEDPQLSAVYFVVDALDECGEGQSDLIDLISKSLDHSEKVKWLVSSRPTVSLKNQHIAGTILGLDARNLARPVAAYIDYKLSFLGGRDGYDERTLIRIADAIRQGANNTFLWVALVFKELESVEGWYAEDIIAQIPSDLSELYSHIMRGIEKGRMRDPEYCKNALVAVSLAYRPLSLCELSVVAGLPSKIDPQNIVEKCGSFLIVNGKIVEPVHQSAKEYLIKHQKRGVAPGHVDISRRSIHAMSSMLVKNSYSLSFRRNTKGMQPPDLDLAPVLYSCVFWARHLCFDNDHGPSSECRQDLTDEGPVFKFLGEFFLRWVEILSLIELLSDGAESIRKLLRIAQSQPDVSCALVSFLQDAERFIRSHGSIIDRAPLQIYGSAILFTPTTSEVRKKLWHQRLQFIKNPQGIIDDSRVQVLEGHSGHVCCVAFSPVSEILASGGSYDCEIRLWNTGTGVQKQILKGHTDWVRAVVFSPDGNTLASASSDNTVRLWHVATGTQKRALEGYGAWAIAFSPDGKILALASNGVRLLDAETGTYVKTLGDAKAKVIAFSPNGKRLASASENVVELWDLTTALEYAG
;
A
#
# COMPACT_ATOMS: atom_id res chain seq x y z
N MET A 1 36.28 16.91 30.99
CA MET A 1 36.38 16.72 32.46
C MET A 1 36.67 15.25 32.81
N ILE A 2 36.02 14.27 32.18
CA ILE A 2 36.22 12.82 32.46
C ILE A 2 37.66 12.35 32.19
N ASP A 3 38.28 12.78 31.09
CA ASP A 3 39.65 12.35 30.75
C ASP A 3 40.74 12.89 31.70
N LEU A 4 40.49 13.99 32.41
CA LEU A 4 41.44 14.60 33.34
C LEU A 4 41.36 14.00 34.76
N ALA A 5 40.20 13.46 35.15
CA ALA A 5 39.98 12.87 36.47
C ALA A 5 40.38 11.39 36.52
N VAL A 6 40.13 10.64 35.43
CA VAL A 6 40.48 9.21 35.33
C VAL A 6 42.01 8.99 35.24
N GLN A 7 42.78 9.98 34.77
CA GLN A 7 44.23 9.88 34.69
C GLN A 7 44.96 10.01 36.04
N ASN A 8 44.34 10.59 37.07
CA ASN A 8 45.03 10.92 38.32
C ASN A 8 44.70 9.97 39.50
N ILE A 9 43.59 9.22 39.48
CA ILE A 9 43.18 8.35 40.61
C ILE A 9 42.54 7.05 40.10
N GLN A 10 43.25 5.91 40.16
CA GLN A 10 42.74 4.60 39.71
C GLN A 10 41.46 4.15 40.44
N GLN A 11 41.28 4.56 41.69
CA GLN A 11 40.13 4.20 42.53
C GLN A 11 38.87 5.04 42.23
N ALA A 12 39.00 6.17 41.53
CA ALA A 12 37.87 7.02 41.11
C ALA A 12 37.20 6.54 39.80
N ALA A 13 37.85 5.66 39.03
CA ALA A 13 37.35 5.14 37.76
C ALA A 13 36.05 4.32 37.91
N LEU A 14 35.94 3.58 39.01
CA LEU A 14 34.82 2.69 39.30
C LEU A 14 33.53 3.48 39.62
N PRO A 15 33.58 4.48 40.52
CA PRO A 15 32.50 5.45 40.63
C PRO A 15 32.14 6.07 39.25
N TRP A 16 33.09 6.67 38.52
CA TRP A 16 32.78 7.44 37.30
C TRP A 16 32.19 6.60 36.15
N ALA A 17 32.51 5.31 36.07
CA ALA A 17 31.83 4.38 35.16
C ALA A 17 30.32 4.30 35.44
N GLY A 18 29.92 4.39 36.70
CA GLY A 18 28.52 4.45 37.13
C GLY A 18 27.78 5.71 36.70
N VAL A 19 28.44 6.87 36.64
CA VAL A 19 27.84 8.15 36.17
C VAL A 19 27.55 8.12 34.69
N CYS A 20 28.46 7.62 33.87
CA CYS A 20 28.25 7.48 32.44
C CYS A 20 27.02 6.63 32.12
N ILE A 21 26.83 5.56 32.89
CA ILE A 21 25.67 4.68 32.74
C ILE A 21 24.40 5.30 33.34
N GLY A 22 24.52 5.97 34.50
CA GLY A 22 23.40 6.66 35.16
C GLY A 22 22.84 7.82 34.32
N LEU A 23 23.70 8.62 33.68
CA LEU A 23 23.29 9.66 32.72
C LEU A 23 22.60 9.06 31.49
N GLN A 24 23.04 7.90 31.02
CA GLN A 24 22.38 7.19 29.92
C GLN A 24 20.97 6.71 30.32
N ILE A 25 20.78 6.25 31.55
CA ILE A 25 19.46 5.87 32.09
C ILE A 25 18.57 7.09 32.28
N LEU A 26 19.09 8.20 32.82
CA LEU A 26 18.37 9.47 32.97
C LEU A 26 17.99 10.10 31.62
N SER A 27 18.78 9.88 30.57
CA SER A 27 18.47 10.34 29.20
C SER A 27 17.31 9.58 28.53
N ASN A 28 16.87 8.45 29.09
CA ASN A 28 15.77 7.64 28.56
C ASN A 28 14.90 7.02 29.67
N PRO A 29 14.15 7.85 30.42
CA PRO A 29 13.44 7.44 31.63
C PRO A 29 12.28 6.45 31.38
N GLY A 30 11.79 6.32 30.15
CA GLY A 30 10.67 5.43 29.79
C GLY A 30 10.93 3.93 29.99
N LYS A 31 12.17 3.52 30.31
CA LYS A 31 12.57 2.13 30.58
C LYS A 31 12.87 1.82 32.05
N ALA A 32 12.81 2.80 32.95
CA ALA A 32 13.16 2.65 34.35
C ALA A 32 11.97 2.96 35.28
N THR A 33 11.92 2.31 36.45
CA THR A 33 10.93 2.62 37.49
C THR A 33 11.27 3.93 38.20
N ARG A 34 10.25 4.64 38.72
CA ARG A 34 10.42 5.92 39.42
C ARG A 34 11.40 5.83 40.61
N SER A 35 11.26 4.81 41.45
CA SER A 35 12.16 4.58 42.60
C SER A 35 13.62 4.32 42.19
N ASN A 36 13.84 3.68 41.04
CA ASN A 36 15.20 3.47 40.50
C ASN A 36 15.79 4.78 39.96
N LEU A 37 14.99 5.62 39.29
CA LEU A 37 15.44 6.94 38.82
C LEU A 37 15.82 7.86 39.98
N GLU A 38 15.02 7.88 41.06
CA GLU A 38 15.28 8.68 42.25
C GLU A 38 16.58 8.25 42.98
N GLY A 39 16.85 6.94 43.06
CA GLY A 39 18.09 6.44 43.65
C GLY A 39 19.32 6.61 42.76
N ILE A 40 19.20 6.51 41.43
CA ILE A 40 20.30 6.87 40.50
C ILE A 40 20.64 8.36 40.62
N ALA A 41 19.64 9.25 40.70
CA ALA A 41 19.87 10.67 40.92
C ALA A 41 20.56 10.94 42.27
N HIS A 42 20.21 10.19 43.32
CA HIS A 42 20.87 10.27 44.63
C HIS A 42 22.37 9.92 44.55
N VAL A 43 22.72 8.85 43.84
CA VAL A 43 24.09 8.36 43.68
C VAL A 43 24.93 9.31 42.82
N ILE A 44 24.39 9.80 41.69
CA ILE A 44 25.11 10.72 40.79
C ILE A 44 25.37 12.06 41.49
N ALA A 45 24.44 12.54 42.31
CA ALA A 45 24.62 13.81 43.00
C ALA A 45 25.79 13.78 44.01
N ARG A 46 26.12 12.61 44.59
CA ARG A 46 27.18 12.43 45.62
C ARG A 46 28.52 11.99 45.04
N MET A 47 28.69 12.11 43.74
CA MET A 47 29.80 11.50 43.05
C MET A 47 31.16 12.02 43.46
N ASP A 48 31.28 13.35 43.52
CA ASP A 48 32.51 14.02 43.90
C ASP A 48 32.89 13.68 45.35
N TRP A 49 31.89 13.41 46.20
CA TRP A 49 32.12 12.93 47.56
C TRP A 49 32.72 11.52 47.55
N TYR A 50 32.15 10.57 46.80
CA TYR A 50 32.72 9.22 46.69
C TYR A 50 34.15 9.23 46.15
N CYS A 51 34.44 10.02 45.12
CA CYS A 51 35.80 10.12 44.57
C CYS A 51 36.80 10.70 45.57
N ALA A 52 36.37 11.69 46.38
CA ALA A 52 37.21 12.32 47.38
C ALA A 52 37.50 11.41 48.59
N LEU A 53 36.68 10.39 48.87
CA LEU A 53 36.91 9.48 50.01
C LEU A 53 38.26 8.78 49.93
N ALA A 54 38.61 8.22 48.77
CA ALA A 54 39.86 7.50 48.58
C ALA A 54 41.10 8.40 48.64
N GLU A 55 40.98 9.65 48.17
CA GLU A 55 42.07 10.63 48.14
C GLU A 55 42.33 11.27 49.51
N HIS A 56 41.29 11.39 50.34
CA HIS A 56 41.37 12.14 51.58
C HIS A 56 41.33 11.29 52.86
N LEU A 57 40.80 10.07 52.83
CA LEU A 57 40.70 9.20 54.02
C LEU A 57 41.86 8.21 54.17
N LEU A 58 42.68 8.03 53.13
CA LEU A 58 43.75 7.03 53.08
C LEU A 58 45.17 7.64 53.12
N ASP A 59 45.26 8.96 53.32
CA ASP A 59 46.51 9.70 53.39
C ASP A 59 47.01 9.82 54.85
N GLU A 60 48.32 9.65 55.06
CA GLU A 60 48.93 9.66 56.40
C GLU A 60 48.85 11.07 57.03
N ASP A 61 48.81 12.11 56.20
CA ASP A 61 48.70 13.52 56.62
C ASP A 61 47.28 13.96 57.00
N SER A 62 46.25 13.16 56.69
CA SER A 62 44.84 13.52 56.89
C SER A 62 44.19 12.87 58.13
N ILE A 63 44.85 11.87 58.72
CA ILE A 63 44.34 11.07 59.84
C ILE A 63 44.88 11.60 61.18
N ASP A 64 44.02 11.70 62.19
CA ASP A 64 44.36 11.97 63.59
C ASP A 64 44.12 10.72 64.43
N VAL A 65 45.21 10.01 64.75
CA VAL A 65 45.17 8.65 65.32
C VAL A 65 44.96 8.64 66.83
N GLY A 66 45.07 9.79 67.51
CA GLY A 66 44.97 9.88 68.97
C GLY A 66 45.87 8.85 69.69
N ASN A 67 45.26 7.96 70.48
CA ASN A 67 45.95 6.89 71.23
C ASN A 67 45.99 5.52 70.51
N LYS A 68 45.49 5.39 69.29
CA LYS A 68 45.47 4.14 68.51
C LYS A 68 46.68 4.04 67.58
N SER A 69 47.01 2.85 67.08
CA SER A 69 48.03 2.68 66.05
C SER A 69 47.47 3.08 64.67
N PHE A 70 48.28 3.79 63.88
CA PHE A 70 47.89 4.29 62.55
C PHE A 70 47.35 3.16 61.65
N GLY A 71 48.04 2.01 61.62
CA GLY A 71 47.61 0.85 60.85
C GLY A 71 46.25 0.29 61.24
N ALA A 72 45.84 0.36 62.51
CA ALA A 72 44.53 -0.14 62.94
C ALA A 72 43.38 0.80 62.54
N VAL A 73 43.62 2.11 62.56
CA VAL A 73 42.64 3.12 62.12
C VAL A 73 42.50 3.13 60.60
N LEU A 74 43.62 3.00 59.87
CA LEU A 74 43.62 2.89 58.42
C LEU A 74 42.86 1.64 57.95
N GLN A 75 43.10 0.49 58.57
CA GLN A 75 42.39 -0.75 58.24
C GLN A 75 40.88 -0.65 58.49
N GLN A 76 40.46 0.01 59.58
CA GLN A 76 39.04 0.26 59.86
C GLN A 76 38.40 1.16 58.78
N LEU A 77 39.07 2.25 58.39
CA LEU A 77 38.57 3.17 57.36
C LEU A 77 38.52 2.51 55.97
N GLU A 78 39.53 1.71 55.62
CA GLU A 78 39.56 0.93 54.38
C GLU A 78 38.37 -0.04 54.29
N GLU A 79 38.09 -0.78 55.37
CA GLU A 79 36.95 -1.71 55.42
C GLU A 79 35.61 -1.01 55.20
N ARG A 80 35.43 0.20 55.77
CA ARG A 80 34.22 1.02 55.58
C ARG A 80 34.06 1.53 54.16
N VAL A 81 35.13 2.08 53.57
CA VAL A 81 35.12 2.57 52.19
C VAL A 81 34.86 1.43 51.19
N ILE A 82 35.48 0.26 51.41
CA ILE A 82 35.24 -0.93 50.58
C ILE A 82 33.78 -1.40 50.68
N SER A 83 33.21 -1.42 51.90
CA SER A 83 31.80 -1.78 52.11
C SER A 83 30.84 -0.84 51.38
N LEU A 84 31.08 0.46 51.45
CA LEU A 84 30.31 1.48 50.73
C LEU A 84 30.40 1.26 49.21
N TYR A 85 31.61 1.10 48.66
CA TYR A 85 31.80 0.88 47.21
C TYR A 85 31.17 -0.41 46.71
N LYS A 86 31.21 -1.49 47.51
CA LYS A 86 30.53 -2.75 47.20
C LYS A 86 29.01 -2.56 47.07
N THR A 87 28.43 -1.78 47.97
CA THR A 87 26.98 -1.52 48.00
C THR A 87 26.55 -0.63 46.82
N LEU A 88 27.34 0.41 46.51
CA LEU A 88 27.18 1.25 45.31
C LEU A 88 27.24 0.45 44.01
N LEU A 89 28.23 -0.44 43.86
CA LEU A 89 28.38 -1.28 42.68
C LEU A 89 27.20 -2.20 42.47
N LEU A 90 26.73 -2.86 43.54
CA LEU A 90 25.59 -3.77 43.47
C LEU A 90 24.33 -3.03 43.01
N TYR A 91 24.10 -1.82 43.54
CA TYR A 91 22.98 -0.97 43.14
C TYR A 91 23.07 -0.55 41.66
N GLN A 92 24.24 -0.11 41.21
CA GLN A 92 24.47 0.28 39.82
C GLN A 92 24.28 -0.92 38.87
N MET A 93 24.86 -2.08 39.17
CA MET A 93 24.70 -3.30 38.35
C MET A 93 23.23 -3.74 38.25
N LYS A 94 22.48 -3.65 39.36
CA LYS A 94 21.03 -3.94 39.38
C LYS A 94 20.26 -2.96 38.51
N SER A 95 20.61 -1.67 38.56
CA SER A 95 20.01 -0.59 37.77
C SER A 95 20.21 -0.82 36.26
N VAL A 96 21.43 -1.20 35.83
CA VAL A 96 21.74 -1.52 34.43
C VAL A 96 20.95 -2.73 33.94
N ARG A 97 20.91 -3.79 34.75
CA ARG A 97 20.18 -5.02 34.42
C ARG A 97 18.67 -4.76 34.27
N SER A 98 18.12 -3.85 35.08
CA SER A 98 16.73 -3.41 34.97
C SER A 98 16.47 -2.63 33.67
N TYR A 99 17.34 -1.68 33.34
CA TYR A 99 17.19 -0.81 32.17
C TYR A 99 17.23 -1.55 30.82
N TYR A 100 18.08 -2.57 30.68
CA TYR A 100 18.19 -3.38 29.46
C TYR A 100 17.18 -4.55 29.38
N ARG A 101 16.28 -4.67 30.34
CA ARG A 101 15.24 -5.70 30.36
C ARG A 101 14.02 -5.29 29.51
N ASN A 102 13.20 -6.27 29.13
CA ASN A 102 11.98 -6.00 28.34
C ASN A 102 11.01 -5.09 29.10
N SER A 103 10.55 -4.01 28.45
CA SER A 103 9.73 -2.93 29.03
C SER A 103 8.45 -3.38 29.73
N THR A 104 7.72 -4.36 29.18
CA THR A 104 6.51 -4.93 29.79
C THR A 104 6.81 -5.71 31.07
N LEU A 105 7.98 -6.35 31.14
CA LEU A 105 8.43 -7.15 32.28
C LEU A 105 8.94 -6.27 33.44
N VAL A 106 9.49 -5.09 33.12
CA VAL A 106 9.90 -4.07 34.10
C VAL A 106 8.66 -3.42 34.74
N PHE A 107 7.65 -3.08 33.94
CA PHE A 107 6.39 -2.50 34.42
C PHE A 107 5.63 -3.43 35.38
N LEU A 108 5.48 -4.71 35.02
CA LEU A 108 4.79 -5.71 35.84
C LEU A 108 5.51 -5.98 37.18
N ARG A 109 6.85 -5.97 37.18
CA ARG A 109 7.64 -6.13 38.42
C ARG A 109 7.59 -4.90 39.31
N GLY A 110 7.52 -3.71 38.73
CA GLY A 110 7.34 -2.45 39.44
C GLY A 110 6.02 -2.40 40.20
N LEU A 111 4.92 -2.88 39.59
CA LEU A 111 3.61 -2.99 40.24
C LEU A 111 3.59 -4.00 41.40
N ALA A 112 4.42 -5.05 41.33
CA ALA A 112 4.53 -6.08 42.36
C ALA A 112 5.62 -5.78 43.42
N ASN A 113 6.28 -4.62 43.33
CA ASN A 113 7.40 -4.19 44.18
C ASN A 113 8.52 -5.25 44.33
N LEU A 114 8.78 -6.02 43.27
CA LEU A 114 9.68 -7.19 43.31
C LEU A 114 11.18 -6.83 43.33
N ASP A 115 11.53 -5.59 43.00
CA ASP A 115 12.92 -5.13 42.89
C ASP A 115 13.36 -4.22 44.06
N ASP A 116 12.59 -4.12 45.16
CA ASP A 116 12.90 -3.47 46.46
C ASP A 116 14.02 -2.39 46.43
N TRP A 117 13.79 -1.33 45.64
CA TRP A 117 14.76 -0.26 45.40
C TRP A 117 14.99 0.60 46.64
N ASP A 118 13.98 0.72 47.49
CA ASP A 118 14.04 1.52 48.72
C ASP A 118 14.97 0.88 49.76
N SER A 119 14.94 -0.45 49.88
CA SER A 119 15.87 -1.22 50.74
C SER A 119 17.31 -1.13 50.26
N ASP A 120 17.54 -1.17 48.95
CA ASP A 120 18.90 -1.04 48.41
C ASP A 120 19.44 0.38 48.53
N LEU A 121 18.61 1.41 48.32
CA LEU A 121 18.99 2.80 48.53
C LEU A 121 19.29 3.08 50.01
N LYS A 122 18.49 2.51 50.92
CA LYS A 122 18.74 2.60 52.36
C LYS A 122 20.08 1.97 52.77
N ARG A 123 20.46 0.85 52.17
CA ARG A 123 21.78 0.24 52.40
C ARG A 123 22.94 1.14 51.97
N ILE A 124 22.76 1.93 50.90
CA ILE A 124 23.75 2.93 50.49
C ILE A 124 23.83 4.03 51.55
N THR A 125 22.70 4.61 51.96
CA THR A 125 22.70 5.69 52.95
C THR A 125 23.25 5.25 54.30
N ASP A 126 22.93 4.04 54.75
CA ASP A 126 23.47 3.47 55.99
C ASP A 126 25.01 3.32 55.90
N ALA A 127 25.53 2.89 54.75
CA ALA A 127 26.97 2.78 54.52
C ALA A 127 27.67 4.15 54.40
N GLU A 128 26.98 5.18 53.86
CA GLU A 128 27.47 6.56 53.85
C GLU A 128 27.58 7.13 55.26
N ASP A 129 26.56 6.90 56.09
CA ASP A 129 26.53 7.36 57.48
C ASP A 129 27.61 6.67 58.33
N ASP A 130 27.87 5.39 58.11
CA ASP A 130 28.98 4.65 58.75
C ASP A 130 30.35 5.27 58.41
N VAL A 131 30.60 5.58 57.13
CA VAL A 131 31.86 6.23 56.69
C VAL A 131 31.99 7.62 57.28
N LYS A 132 30.87 8.36 57.37
CA LYS A 132 30.84 9.70 57.95
C LYS A 132 31.10 9.69 59.45
N ALA A 133 30.53 8.75 60.19
CA ALA A 133 30.76 8.59 61.63
C ALA A 133 32.23 8.30 61.95
N ASP A 134 32.85 7.40 61.19
CA ASP A 134 34.27 7.06 61.37
C ASP A 134 35.19 8.21 60.87
N SER A 135 34.82 8.92 59.80
CA SER A 135 35.52 10.13 59.35
C SER A 135 35.48 11.24 60.40
N ASP A 136 34.34 11.45 61.06
CA ASP A 136 34.16 12.44 62.10
C ASP A 136 35.01 12.16 63.35
N GLN A 137 35.41 10.90 63.57
CA GLN A 137 36.19 10.44 64.71
C GLN A 137 37.71 10.49 64.47
N PHE A 138 38.18 10.20 63.25
CA PHE A 138 39.60 9.94 62.98
C PHE A 138 40.24 10.90 61.95
N VAL A 139 39.50 11.82 61.35
CA VAL A 139 40.01 12.69 60.27
C VAL A 139 40.23 14.12 60.74
N ARG A 140 41.35 14.72 60.35
CA ARG A 140 41.69 16.11 60.70
C ARG A 140 40.64 17.10 60.20
N GLN A 141 40.45 18.18 60.97
CA GLN A 141 39.37 19.15 60.78
C GLN A 141 39.32 19.80 59.38
N HIS A 142 40.47 19.98 58.71
CA HIS A 142 40.54 20.54 57.36
C HIS A 142 39.88 19.62 56.32
N THR A 143 40.25 18.35 56.33
CA THR A 143 39.72 17.31 55.43
C THR A 143 38.24 17.04 55.68
N ARG A 144 37.81 17.08 56.96
CA ARG A 144 36.40 17.00 57.35
C ARG A 144 35.57 18.15 56.76
N LYS A 145 36.08 19.38 56.75
CA LYS A 145 35.40 20.53 56.14
C LYS A 145 35.26 20.39 54.62
N ALA A 146 36.28 19.84 53.95
CA ALA A 146 36.25 19.59 52.51
C ALA A 146 35.18 18.56 52.13
N LEU A 147 35.12 17.42 52.83
CA LEU A 147 34.09 16.39 52.62
C LEU A 147 32.67 16.91 52.91
N ALA A 148 32.50 17.72 53.96
CA ALA A 148 31.20 18.32 54.29
C ALA A 148 30.72 19.32 53.21
N ALA A 149 31.63 20.08 52.60
CA ALA A 149 31.31 21.01 51.52
C ALA A 149 30.85 20.27 50.25
N LEU A 150 31.53 19.18 49.87
CA LEU A 150 31.13 18.32 48.74
C LEU A 150 29.74 17.72 48.97
N MET A 151 29.44 17.29 50.20
CA MET A 151 28.13 16.74 50.53
C MET A 151 27.02 17.80 50.47
N LYS A 152 27.32 19.06 50.80
CA LYS A 152 26.36 20.16 50.63
C LYS A 152 26.06 20.44 49.15
N ASN A 153 27.08 20.47 48.30
CA ASN A 153 26.90 20.65 46.85
C ASN A 153 26.07 19.53 46.20
N SER A 154 26.16 18.29 46.73
CA SER A 154 25.35 17.17 46.27
C SER A 154 23.84 17.39 46.43
N ILE A 155 23.41 18.15 47.44
CA ILE A 155 21.99 18.41 47.69
C ILE A 155 21.43 19.34 46.61
N GLU A 156 22.16 20.41 46.28
CA GLU A 156 21.79 21.35 45.21
C GLU A 156 21.77 20.67 43.83
N MET A 157 22.74 19.79 43.56
CA MET A 157 22.80 19.03 42.31
C MET A 157 21.63 18.04 42.14
N LYS A 158 21.15 17.45 43.25
CA LYS A 158 19.98 16.54 43.24
C LYS A 158 18.69 17.28 42.87
N GLU A 159 18.50 18.50 43.36
CA GLU A 159 17.33 19.32 43.02
C GLU A 159 17.31 19.66 41.53
N GLN A 160 18.46 20.07 40.96
CA GLN A 160 18.58 20.36 39.52
C GLN A 160 18.34 19.13 38.63
N LEU A 161 18.82 17.94 39.04
CA LEU A 161 18.59 16.69 38.32
C LEU A 161 17.11 16.26 38.33
N GLY A 162 16.39 16.55 39.41
CA GLY A 162 14.94 16.29 39.52
C GLY A 162 14.13 17.09 38.49
N ASP A 163 14.44 18.38 38.33
CA ASP A 163 13.77 19.25 37.37
C ASP A 163 13.99 18.83 35.90
N ILE A 164 15.20 18.34 35.57
CA ILE A 164 15.53 17.83 34.23
C ILE A 164 14.71 16.57 33.91
N CYS A 165 14.52 15.67 34.87
CA CYS A 165 13.76 14.44 34.67
C CYS A 165 12.27 14.70 34.40
N GLN A 166 11.67 15.64 35.13
CA GLN A 166 10.29 16.06 34.91
C GLN A 166 10.12 16.69 33.52
N THR A 167 11.04 17.57 33.15
CA THR A 167 11.05 18.24 31.83
C THR A 167 11.15 17.23 30.67
N LEU A 168 11.97 16.17 30.82
CA LEU A 168 12.10 15.10 29.82
C LEU A 168 10.84 14.24 29.70
N GLN A 169 10.11 14.00 30.79
CA GLN A 169 8.83 13.28 30.76
C GLN A 169 7.74 14.09 30.05
N ASP A 170 7.66 15.38 30.31
CA ASP A 170 6.70 16.28 29.66
C ASP A 170 6.99 16.34 28.14
N LEU A 171 8.27 16.44 27.75
CA LEU A 171 8.72 16.36 26.36
C LEU A 171 8.37 15.03 25.69
N MET A 172 8.56 13.89 26.36
CA MET A 172 8.21 12.58 25.81
C MET A 172 6.69 12.40 25.63
N THR A 173 5.89 12.98 26.52
CA THR A 173 4.43 12.92 26.44
C THR A 173 3.93 13.77 25.27
N ALA A 174 4.42 15.01 25.16
CA ALA A 174 4.18 15.88 24.02
C ALA A 174 4.65 15.25 22.69
N GLN A 175 5.79 14.55 22.68
CA GLN A 175 6.28 13.85 21.50
C GLN A 175 5.42 12.65 21.10
N LYS A 176 4.80 11.95 22.05
CA LYS A 176 3.84 10.87 21.76
C LYS A 176 2.53 11.39 21.18
N GLU A 177 2.03 12.50 21.70
CA GLU A 177 0.84 13.18 21.17
C GLU A 177 1.11 13.71 19.75
N ALA A 178 2.21 14.44 19.55
CA ALA A 178 2.63 14.90 18.22
C ALA A 178 2.78 13.74 17.22
N ARG A 179 3.38 12.62 17.64
CA ARG A 179 3.53 11.44 16.78
C ARG A 179 2.19 10.76 16.45
N ARG A 180 1.23 10.79 17.37
CA ARG A 180 -0.12 10.28 17.11
C ARG A 180 -0.84 11.17 16.09
N ASP A 181 -0.76 12.49 16.27
CA ASP A 181 -1.33 13.46 15.36
C ASP A 181 -0.72 13.35 13.95
N ASP A 182 0.59 13.13 13.87
CA ASP A 182 1.31 12.87 12.61
C ASP A 182 0.79 11.62 11.89
N ILE A 183 0.56 10.52 12.64
CA ILE A 183 0.02 9.27 12.08
C ILE A 183 -1.44 9.44 11.67
N GLU A 184 -2.25 10.15 12.45
CA GLU A 184 -3.64 10.44 12.11
C GLU A 184 -3.74 11.31 10.86
N MET A 185 -2.90 12.34 10.75
CA MET A 185 -2.82 13.17 9.54
C MET A 185 -2.34 12.37 8.33
N ALA A 186 -1.32 11.53 8.48
CA ALA A 186 -0.83 10.65 7.42
C ALA A 186 -1.91 9.66 6.97
N CYS A 187 -2.63 9.03 7.91
CA CYS A 187 -3.73 8.11 7.62
C CYS A 187 -4.86 8.79 6.85
N ARG A 188 -5.31 9.98 7.27
CA ARG A 188 -6.34 10.76 6.55
C ARG A 188 -5.87 11.14 5.15
N ARG A 189 -4.61 11.57 5.02
CA ARG A 189 -4.03 11.95 3.72
C ARG A 189 -3.96 10.75 2.78
N ASP A 190 -3.47 9.63 3.27
CA ASP A 190 -3.29 8.42 2.47
C ASP A 190 -4.63 7.76 2.16
N LEU A 191 -5.66 7.89 3.02
CA LEU A 191 -7.02 7.42 2.76
C LEU A 191 -7.70 8.24 1.65
N ARG A 192 -7.45 9.57 1.61
CA ARG A 192 -8.05 10.49 0.63
C ARG A 192 -7.68 10.07 -0.79
N VAL A 193 -8.70 9.70 -1.57
CA VAL A 193 -8.55 9.45 -3.01
C VAL A 193 -8.74 10.76 -3.78
N LEU A 194 -9.77 11.51 -3.40
CA LEU A 194 -10.19 12.77 -4.02
C LEU A 194 -11.16 13.49 -3.08
N ASP A 195 -11.50 14.73 -3.39
CA ASP A 195 -12.55 15.47 -2.67
C ASP A 195 -13.91 15.32 -3.39
N PRO A 196 -14.91 14.68 -2.77
CA PRO A 196 -16.23 14.55 -3.38
C PRO A 196 -16.91 15.90 -3.66
N GLN A 197 -16.58 16.96 -2.92
CA GLN A 197 -17.13 18.30 -3.16
C GLN A 197 -16.60 18.90 -4.46
N ASP A 198 -15.29 18.79 -4.70
CA ASP A 198 -14.66 19.24 -5.95
C ASP A 198 -15.25 18.49 -7.16
N ASP A 199 -15.53 17.20 -6.99
CA ASP A 199 -16.17 16.38 -8.02
C ASP A 199 -17.62 16.78 -8.29
N MET A 200 -18.38 17.09 -7.25
CA MET A 200 -19.74 17.62 -7.39
C MET A 200 -19.74 18.92 -8.20
N ASP A 201 -18.84 19.85 -7.88
CA ASP A 201 -18.68 21.11 -8.59
C ASP A 201 -18.21 20.90 -10.05
N ARG A 202 -17.34 19.92 -10.29
CA ARG A 202 -16.89 19.54 -11.64
C ARG A 202 -18.04 18.99 -12.47
N ILE A 203 -18.84 18.07 -11.93
CA ILE A 203 -19.98 17.47 -12.64
C ILE A 203 -21.02 18.54 -13.00
N GLU A 204 -21.27 19.50 -12.10
CA GLU A 204 -22.17 20.62 -12.37
C GLU A 204 -21.63 21.55 -13.46
N LYS A 205 -20.34 21.91 -13.43
CA LYS A 205 -19.72 22.75 -14.47
C LYS A 205 -19.67 22.08 -15.84
N ASN A 206 -19.51 20.75 -15.88
CA ASN A 206 -19.44 19.97 -17.12
C ASN A 206 -20.80 19.80 -17.81
N LYS A 207 -21.88 19.95 -17.06
CA LYS A 207 -23.26 19.82 -17.54
C LYS A 207 -23.93 21.19 -17.56
N ASP A 208 -25.18 21.23 -17.99
CA ASP A 208 -25.97 22.46 -17.90
C ASP A 208 -26.13 22.90 -16.44
N LYS A 209 -26.11 24.22 -16.19
CA LYS A 209 -26.31 24.79 -14.86
C LYS A 209 -27.53 24.14 -14.21
N LEU A 210 -27.39 23.76 -12.94
CA LEU A 210 -28.46 23.12 -12.20
C LEU A 210 -29.70 24.03 -12.21
N PHE A 211 -30.77 23.52 -12.81
CA PHE A 211 -32.05 24.19 -12.88
C PHE A 211 -32.95 23.63 -11.78
N ASP A 212 -33.36 24.49 -10.85
CA ASP A 212 -34.05 24.09 -9.62
C ASP A 212 -35.32 23.25 -9.87
N ASP A 213 -36.12 23.59 -10.88
CA ASP A 213 -37.36 22.86 -11.17
C ASP A 213 -37.11 21.48 -11.82
N ALA A 214 -35.86 21.18 -12.23
CA ALA A 214 -35.50 19.86 -12.73
C ALA A 214 -35.43 18.78 -11.62
N TYR A 215 -35.23 19.18 -10.35
CA TYR A 215 -35.07 18.23 -9.24
C TYR A 215 -36.01 18.47 -8.05
N ARG A 216 -36.51 19.70 -7.83
CA ARG A 216 -37.37 20.03 -6.67
C ARG A 216 -38.63 19.19 -6.55
N TRP A 217 -39.15 18.69 -7.68
CA TRP A 217 -40.31 17.80 -7.71
C TRP A 217 -40.14 16.55 -6.83
N VAL A 218 -38.89 16.09 -6.59
CA VAL A 218 -38.63 14.94 -5.71
C VAL A 218 -38.98 15.24 -4.26
N PHE A 219 -38.84 16.49 -3.82
CA PHE A 219 -39.08 16.83 -2.42
C PHE A 219 -40.55 16.72 -2.01
N ASP A 220 -41.47 16.77 -2.99
CA ASP A 220 -42.90 16.61 -2.78
C ASP A 220 -43.35 15.13 -2.78
N THR A 221 -42.43 14.19 -3.02
CA THR A 221 -42.74 12.76 -3.09
C THR A 221 -42.87 12.15 -1.69
N GLN A 222 -43.83 11.24 -1.48
CA GLN A 222 -44.00 10.52 -0.21
C GLN A 222 -42.75 9.69 0.10
N GLU A 223 -42.17 9.19 -0.98
CA GLU A 223 -40.89 8.56 -1.11
C GLU A 223 -39.74 9.28 -0.41
N TYR A 224 -39.47 10.52 -0.80
CA TYR A 224 -38.40 11.33 -0.22
C TYR A 224 -38.71 11.74 1.22
N ALA A 225 -39.98 12.05 1.52
CA ALA A 225 -40.42 12.39 2.87
C ALA A 225 -40.21 11.22 3.85
N ALA A 226 -40.50 9.99 3.43
CA ALA A 226 -40.28 8.79 4.23
C ALA A 226 -38.78 8.51 4.45
N PHE A 227 -37.95 8.70 3.43
CA PHE A 227 -36.50 8.50 3.51
C PHE A 227 -35.82 9.52 4.44
N THR A 228 -36.27 10.78 4.42
CA THR A 228 -35.65 11.84 5.22
C THR A 228 -36.04 11.82 6.69
N ASN A 229 -37.12 11.14 7.06
CA ASN A 229 -37.59 11.02 8.44
C ASN A 229 -36.78 10.00 9.26
N TRP A 230 -36.12 10.44 10.34
CA TRP A 230 -35.36 9.57 11.26
C TRP A 230 -36.15 9.11 12.49
N ASP A 231 -37.31 9.71 12.77
CA ASP A 231 -38.02 9.59 14.06
C ASP A 231 -39.23 8.62 14.06
N ASP A 232 -39.30 7.69 13.10
CA ASP A 232 -40.50 6.86 12.95
C ASP A 232 -40.36 5.49 13.62
N GLY A 233 -40.96 5.31 14.80
CA GLY A 233 -41.06 4.04 15.54
C GLY A 233 -41.96 2.98 14.88
N SER A 234 -42.17 3.08 13.56
CA SER A 234 -42.99 2.15 12.79
C SER A 234 -42.26 0.83 12.48
N PRO A 235 -42.98 -0.30 12.40
CA PRO A 235 -42.40 -1.61 12.08
C PRO A 235 -41.79 -1.70 10.65
N ASP A 236 -42.01 -0.69 9.80
CA ASP A 236 -41.45 -0.56 8.45
C ASP A 236 -40.17 0.31 8.39
N PHE A 237 -39.54 0.65 9.52
CA PHE A 237 -38.34 1.49 9.53
C PHE A 237 -37.19 0.91 8.68
N SER A 238 -37.06 -0.42 8.64
CA SER A 238 -36.06 -1.11 7.81
C SER A 238 -36.27 -0.91 6.30
N SER A 239 -37.52 -0.70 5.85
CA SER A 239 -37.89 -0.50 4.44
C SER A 239 -37.68 0.94 3.94
N ARG A 240 -37.27 1.86 4.81
CA ARG A 240 -37.14 3.31 4.50
C ARG A 240 -35.70 3.83 4.58
N ARG A 241 -34.72 2.95 4.78
CA ARG A 241 -33.30 3.33 4.95
C ARG A 241 -32.48 3.29 3.66
N LEU A 242 -33.06 2.86 2.54
CA LEU A 242 -32.43 2.88 1.22
C LEU A 242 -33.35 3.58 0.22
N LEU A 243 -32.90 4.71 -0.35
CA LEU A 243 -33.56 5.37 -1.47
C LEU A 243 -32.76 5.07 -2.74
N TRP A 244 -33.38 4.41 -3.72
CA TRP A 244 -32.70 4.01 -4.96
C TRP A 244 -33.33 4.67 -6.19
N ILE A 245 -32.62 5.63 -6.78
CA ILE A 245 -33.03 6.31 -8.02
C ILE A 245 -32.61 5.47 -9.23
N ARG A 246 -33.57 5.03 -10.04
CA ARG A 246 -33.31 4.22 -11.25
C ARG A 246 -33.80 4.94 -12.50
N GLY A 247 -32.95 4.96 -13.52
CA GLY A 247 -33.30 5.60 -14.77
C GLY A 247 -32.30 5.28 -15.88
N ASN A 248 -32.78 5.37 -17.12
CA ASN A 248 -31.95 5.21 -18.30
C ASN A 248 -30.87 6.30 -18.40
N ALA A 249 -29.95 6.15 -19.35
CA ALA A 249 -28.95 7.17 -19.61
C ALA A 249 -29.62 8.51 -19.97
N GLY A 250 -29.10 9.63 -19.47
CA GLY A 250 -29.59 10.96 -19.84
C GLY A 250 -30.87 11.43 -19.13
N THR A 251 -31.40 10.69 -18.15
CA THR A 251 -32.58 11.08 -17.35
C THR A 251 -32.28 12.07 -16.21
N GLY A 252 -31.05 12.57 -16.10
CA GLY A 252 -30.69 13.60 -15.10
C GLY A 252 -30.42 13.09 -13.68
N LYS A 253 -30.14 11.78 -13.48
CA LYS A 253 -29.91 11.18 -12.15
C LYS A 253 -28.84 11.91 -11.33
N SER A 254 -27.67 12.18 -11.91
CA SER A 254 -26.57 12.85 -11.20
C SER A 254 -26.97 14.27 -10.78
N MET A 255 -27.70 15.02 -11.62
CA MET A 255 -28.23 16.34 -11.27
C MET A 255 -29.25 16.26 -10.14
N LEU A 256 -30.11 15.25 -10.18
CA LEU A 256 -31.06 14.98 -9.10
C LEU A 256 -30.35 14.67 -7.77
N MET A 257 -29.29 13.86 -7.82
CA MET A 257 -28.46 13.51 -6.66
C MET A 257 -27.77 14.75 -6.06
N ILE A 258 -27.19 15.60 -6.90
CA ILE A 258 -26.61 16.89 -6.48
C ILE A 258 -27.68 17.77 -5.80
N GLY A 259 -28.87 17.86 -6.39
CA GLY A 259 -30.00 18.61 -5.82
C GLY A 259 -30.41 18.10 -4.44
N ILE A 260 -30.49 16.76 -4.27
CA ILE A 260 -30.81 16.13 -2.99
C ILE A 260 -29.70 16.36 -1.95
N ILE A 261 -28.43 16.17 -2.33
CA ILE A 261 -27.26 16.41 -1.46
C ILE A 261 -27.27 17.85 -0.94
N ARG A 262 -27.54 18.83 -1.81
CA ARG A 262 -27.65 20.25 -1.42
C ARG A 262 -28.77 20.49 -0.41
N GLU A 263 -29.93 19.88 -0.63
CA GLU A 263 -31.06 20.05 0.28
C GLU A 263 -30.80 19.40 1.65
N LEU A 264 -30.22 18.20 1.68
CA LEU A 264 -29.81 17.56 2.93
C LEU A 264 -28.74 18.37 3.66
N SER A 265 -27.84 19.02 2.93
CA SER A 265 -26.76 19.85 3.50
C SER A 265 -27.24 21.19 4.07
N ARG A 266 -28.46 21.65 3.73
CA ARG A 266 -29.03 22.92 4.22
C ARG A 266 -29.57 22.84 5.65
N GLN A 267 -29.69 21.64 6.22
CA GLN A 267 -30.22 21.47 7.57
C GLN A 267 -29.26 22.06 8.64
N PRO A 268 -29.77 22.61 9.76
CA PRO A 268 -28.93 23.18 10.82
C PRO A 268 -27.93 22.15 11.38
N ALA A 269 -26.65 22.52 11.47
CA ALA A 269 -25.54 21.61 11.76
C ALA A 269 -25.65 20.77 13.06
N PHE A 270 -26.45 21.22 14.04
CA PHE A 270 -26.67 20.53 15.32
C PHE A 270 -27.71 19.39 15.23
N LEU A 271 -28.64 19.45 14.27
CA LEU A 271 -29.69 18.45 14.04
C LEU A 271 -29.49 17.64 12.75
N ALA A 272 -28.62 18.13 11.85
CA ALA A 272 -28.37 17.51 10.56
C ALA A 272 -27.59 16.20 10.71
N ALA A 273 -28.16 15.12 10.17
CA ALA A 273 -27.42 13.89 9.90
C ALA A 273 -26.19 14.19 9.02
N LYS A 274 -25.08 13.51 9.28
CA LYS A 274 -23.84 13.66 8.50
C LYS A 274 -24.05 13.10 7.10
N LEU A 275 -23.35 13.67 6.12
CA LEU A 275 -23.54 13.31 4.72
C LEU A 275 -22.21 12.92 4.09
N SER A 276 -22.08 11.67 3.70
CA SER A 276 -20.89 11.15 3.01
C SER A 276 -21.28 10.65 1.63
N PHE A 277 -20.61 11.09 0.59
CA PHE A 277 -21.04 10.86 -0.79
C PHE A 277 -19.88 10.61 -1.75
N PHE A 278 -20.18 9.94 -2.85
CA PHE A 278 -19.26 9.66 -3.94
C PHE A 278 -19.97 9.60 -5.30
N PHE A 279 -19.34 10.13 -6.34
CA PHE A 279 -19.84 10.09 -7.71
C PHE A 279 -18.96 9.17 -8.56
N CYS A 280 -19.52 8.08 -9.09
CA CYS A 280 -18.79 7.19 -9.99
C CYS A 280 -18.64 7.76 -11.42
N GLU A 281 -19.45 8.76 -11.76
CA GLU A 281 -19.50 9.35 -13.10
C GLU A 281 -18.23 10.16 -13.44
N GLY A 282 -17.74 10.02 -14.67
CA GLY A 282 -16.66 10.87 -15.19
C GLY A 282 -15.29 10.67 -14.54
N MET A 283 -15.09 9.55 -13.84
CA MET A 283 -13.84 9.22 -13.15
C MET A 283 -12.88 8.39 -14.00
N ASP A 284 -11.58 8.45 -13.68
CA ASP A 284 -10.57 7.54 -14.23
C ASP A 284 -10.92 6.09 -13.87
N VAL A 285 -10.59 5.13 -14.73
CA VAL A 285 -10.79 3.69 -14.49
C VAL A 285 -10.18 3.25 -13.15
N ALA A 286 -9.05 3.84 -12.74
CA ALA A 286 -8.42 3.57 -11.44
C ALA A 286 -9.29 3.99 -10.23
N LEU A 287 -10.16 4.98 -10.41
CA LEU A 287 -11.02 5.57 -9.38
C LEU A 287 -12.44 4.99 -9.38
N LYS A 288 -12.79 4.20 -10.41
CA LYS A 288 -14.07 3.47 -10.52
C LYS A 288 -14.00 2.08 -9.86
N THR A 289 -13.40 1.98 -8.68
CA THR A 289 -13.31 0.71 -7.93
C THR A 289 -14.10 0.80 -6.63
N ALA A 290 -14.64 -0.32 -6.16
CA ALA A 290 -15.34 -0.37 -4.88
C ALA A 290 -14.46 0.11 -3.72
N THR A 291 -13.16 -0.17 -3.78
CA THR A 291 -12.15 0.34 -2.84
C THR A 291 -12.10 1.86 -2.84
N ALA A 292 -12.03 2.51 -4.01
CA ALA A 292 -12.00 3.97 -4.11
C ALA A 292 -13.29 4.63 -3.58
N VAL A 293 -14.46 4.02 -3.87
CA VAL A 293 -15.75 4.47 -3.32
C VAL A 293 -15.70 4.42 -1.79
N LEU A 294 -15.36 3.26 -1.23
CA LEU A 294 -15.35 3.06 0.23
C LEU A 294 -14.34 3.98 0.93
N ARG A 295 -13.14 4.15 0.37
CA ARG A 295 -12.13 5.08 0.88
C ARG A 295 -12.65 6.52 0.95
N SER A 296 -13.34 6.98 -0.09
CA SER A 296 -13.87 8.33 -0.16
C SER A 296 -15.01 8.55 0.81
N LEU A 297 -15.92 7.57 0.94
CA LEU A 297 -17.01 7.59 1.91
C LEU A 297 -16.48 7.62 3.35
N MET A 298 -15.49 6.79 3.67
CA MET A 298 -14.84 6.78 4.98
C MET A 298 -14.08 8.08 5.24
N TRP A 299 -13.35 8.60 4.26
CA TRP A 299 -12.61 9.86 4.41
C TRP A 299 -13.54 11.02 4.76
N LEU A 300 -14.64 11.19 4.02
CA LEU A 300 -15.59 12.27 4.26
C LEU A 300 -16.36 12.09 5.58
N LEU A 301 -16.59 10.83 5.99
CA LEU A 301 -17.12 10.52 7.32
C LEU A 301 -16.13 10.94 8.43
N LEU A 302 -14.84 10.64 8.28
CA LEU A 302 -13.79 11.01 9.24
C LEU A 302 -13.52 12.51 9.30
N VAL A 303 -13.76 13.26 8.21
CA VAL A 303 -13.73 14.73 8.23
C VAL A 303 -14.86 15.27 9.11
N GLN A 304 -16.05 14.67 9.06
CA GLN A 304 -17.22 15.09 9.84
C GLN A 304 -17.26 14.54 11.27
N GLN A 305 -16.67 13.35 11.49
CA GLN A 305 -16.66 12.62 12.75
C GLN A 305 -15.24 12.09 13.05
N PRO A 306 -14.29 12.97 13.46
CA PRO A 306 -12.87 12.61 13.56
C PRO A 306 -12.54 11.51 14.57
N HIS A 307 -13.39 11.31 15.58
CA HIS A 307 -13.19 10.32 16.65
C HIS A 307 -13.18 8.88 16.12
N LEU A 308 -13.85 8.60 15.00
CA LEU A 308 -13.94 7.27 14.40
C LEU A 308 -12.62 6.78 13.80
N ILE A 309 -11.60 7.65 13.66
CA ILE A 309 -10.31 7.29 13.05
C ILE A 309 -9.59 6.19 13.83
N SER A 310 -9.86 6.04 15.13
CA SER A 310 -9.27 4.99 15.98
C SER A 310 -9.48 3.59 15.41
N HIS A 311 -10.63 3.34 14.77
CA HIS A 311 -10.98 2.04 14.16
C HIS A 311 -10.15 1.73 12.91
N LEU A 312 -9.51 2.73 12.30
CA LEU A 312 -8.64 2.57 11.15
C LEU A 312 -7.14 2.57 11.53
N LEU A 313 -6.78 3.26 12.61
CA LEU A 313 -5.40 3.44 13.03
C LEU A 313 -4.70 2.14 13.44
N GLU A 314 -5.43 1.16 13.99
CA GLU A 314 -4.81 -0.11 14.40
C GLU A 314 -4.22 -0.87 13.20
N GLU A 315 -4.99 -0.99 12.12
CA GLU A 315 -4.53 -1.63 10.89
C GLU A 315 -3.50 -0.75 10.14
N TYR A 316 -3.69 0.58 10.14
CA TYR A 316 -2.78 1.50 9.45
C TYR A 316 -1.39 1.56 10.09
N LYS A 317 -1.25 1.37 11.41
CA LYS A 317 0.07 1.32 12.08
C LYS A 317 0.94 0.16 11.61
N GLY A 318 0.32 -0.95 11.19
CA GLY A 318 1.03 -2.13 10.69
C GLY A 318 1.38 -2.05 9.21
N SER A 319 0.46 -1.51 8.40
CA SER A 319 0.53 -1.58 6.93
C SER A 319 0.81 -0.24 6.24
N GLY A 320 0.68 0.90 6.93
CA GLY A 320 0.82 2.23 6.32
C GLY A 320 -0.11 2.43 5.12
N ALA A 321 0.39 3.12 4.09
CA ALA A 321 -0.36 3.38 2.85
C ALA A 321 -0.76 2.09 2.09
N ASP A 322 -0.05 0.98 2.29
CA ASP A 322 -0.34 -0.30 1.62
C ASP A 322 -1.71 -0.85 2.03
N LEU A 323 -2.22 -0.50 3.22
CA LEU A 323 -3.57 -0.84 3.68
C LEU A 323 -4.66 -0.48 2.66
N PHE A 324 -4.43 0.61 1.92
CA PHE A 324 -5.44 1.15 1.02
C PHE A 324 -5.21 0.77 -0.45
N ASN A 325 -4.03 0.24 -0.78
CA ASN A 325 -3.59 0.00 -2.17
C ASN A 325 -3.31 -1.48 -2.46
N ASP A 326 -3.30 -2.34 -1.45
CA ASP A 326 -3.10 -3.78 -1.66
C ASP A 326 -4.32 -4.47 -2.31
N ARG A 327 -4.15 -5.74 -2.71
CA ARG A 327 -5.22 -6.53 -3.34
C ARG A 327 -6.39 -6.85 -2.39
N ASN A 328 -6.18 -6.73 -1.08
CA ASN A 328 -7.17 -7.02 -0.05
C ASN A 328 -7.75 -5.75 0.58
N ALA A 329 -7.43 -4.58 0.03
CA ALA A 329 -7.71 -3.28 0.64
C ALA A 329 -9.21 -3.10 0.87
N PHE A 330 -10.04 -3.56 -0.06
CA PHE A 330 -11.49 -3.52 0.09
C PHE A 330 -11.96 -4.32 1.32
N ILE A 331 -11.37 -5.49 1.60
CA ILE A 331 -11.75 -6.34 2.73
C ILE A 331 -11.34 -5.68 4.05
N ALA A 332 -10.12 -5.15 4.13
CA ALA A 332 -9.62 -4.45 5.31
C ALA A 332 -10.46 -3.19 5.61
N LEU A 333 -10.68 -2.36 4.59
CA LEU A 333 -11.53 -1.17 4.68
C LEU A 333 -12.97 -1.51 5.03
N SER A 334 -13.53 -2.61 4.52
CA SER A 334 -14.88 -3.05 4.88
C SER A 334 -14.98 -3.34 6.37
N LYS A 335 -14.00 -4.04 6.95
CA LYS A 335 -13.96 -4.32 8.40
C LYS A 335 -13.88 -3.03 9.21
N ALA A 336 -12.96 -2.13 8.85
CA ALA A 336 -12.85 -0.84 9.52
C ALA A 336 -14.14 -0.02 9.40
N PHE A 337 -14.78 -0.03 8.23
CA PHE A 337 -16.07 0.63 7.99
C PHE A 337 -17.18 0.07 8.89
N PHE A 338 -17.31 -1.26 9.02
CA PHE A 338 -18.29 -1.87 9.93
C PHE A 338 -18.05 -1.45 11.38
N SER A 339 -16.79 -1.49 11.85
CA SER A 339 -16.43 -1.00 13.18
C SER A 339 -16.78 0.47 13.40
N MET A 340 -16.64 1.33 12.38
CA MET A 340 -17.02 2.74 12.46
C MET A 340 -18.54 2.95 12.54
N ILE A 341 -19.34 2.17 11.79
CA ILE A 341 -20.81 2.35 11.79
C ILE A 341 -21.50 1.69 13.01
N GLU A 342 -20.81 0.77 13.68
CA GLU A 342 -21.23 0.15 14.94
C GLU A 342 -20.82 0.98 16.16
N ASP A 343 -20.02 2.04 15.99
CA ASP A 343 -19.56 2.88 17.09
C ASP A 343 -20.76 3.52 17.84
N PRO A 344 -20.85 3.36 19.18
CA PRO A 344 -21.94 3.93 19.96
C PRO A 344 -22.06 5.46 19.83
N GLN A 345 -20.95 6.16 19.59
CA GLN A 345 -20.87 7.62 19.44
C GLN A 345 -21.16 8.09 18.01
N LEU A 346 -21.33 7.19 17.05
CA LEU A 346 -21.72 7.55 15.69
C LEU A 346 -23.00 8.39 15.70
N SER A 347 -22.98 9.53 15.00
CA SER A 347 -24.18 10.32 14.68
C SER A 347 -24.82 9.84 13.37
N ALA A 348 -26.14 10.01 13.25
CA ALA A 348 -26.90 9.58 12.06
C ALA A 348 -26.22 10.04 10.76
N VAL A 349 -26.10 9.14 9.79
CA VAL A 349 -25.34 9.37 8.55
C VAL A 349 -26.11 8.91 7.32
N TYR A 350 -26.08 9.75 6.29
CA TYR A 350 -26.45 9.41 4.92
C TYR A 350 -25.20 9.07 4.12
N PHE A 351 -25.15 7.86 3.57
CA PHE A 351 -24.18 7.51 2.53
C PHE A 351 -24.83 7.63 1.15
N VAL A 352 -24.14 8.27 0.21
CA VAL A 352 -24.66 8.54 -1.13
C VAL A 352 -23.70 8.03 -2.20
N VAL A 353 -24.20 7.23 -3.15
CA VAL A 353 -23.40 6.75 -4.30
C VAL A 353 -24.18 7.00 -5.58
N ASP A 354 -23.66 7.90 -6.41
CA ASP A 354 -24.22 8.16 -7.74
C ASP A 354 -23.56 7.28 -8.81
N ALA A 355 -24.38 6.85 -9.79
CA ALA A 355 -23.98 6.03 -10.92
C ALA A 355 -23.26 4.74 -10.49
N LEU A 356 -23.85 4.00 -9.53
CA LEU A 356 -23.29 2.74 -9.01
C LEU A 356 -23.01 1.73 -10.12
N ASP A 357 -23.78 1.77 -11.22
CA ASP A 357 -23.55 0.94 -12.41
C ASP A 357 -22.22 1.20 -13.13
N GLU A 358 -21.59 2.35 -12.89
CA GLU A 358 -20.26 2.70 -13.40
C GLU A 358 -19.12 2.29 -12.45
N CYS A 359 -19.41 1.78 -11.25
CA CYS A 359 -18.40 1.12 -10.43
C CYS A 359 -17.92 -0.13 -11.17
N GLY A 360 -16.63 -0.15 -11.55
CA GLY A 360 -15.99 -1.23 -12.27
C GLY A 360 -15.71 -2.43 -11.34
N GLU A 361 -14.46 -2.57 -10.92
CA GLU A 361 -14.05 -3.70 -10.07
C GLU A 361 -14.69 -3.63 -8.67
N GLY A 362 -15.23 -4.75 -8.20
CA GLY A 362 -15.81 -4.88 -6.86
C GLY A 362 -17.25 -4.37 -6.69
N GLN A 363 -17.97 -4.04 -7.77
CA GLN A 363 -19.36 -3.54 -7.68
C GLN A 363 -20.29 -4.46 -6.88
N SER A 364 -20.18 -5.78 -7.06
CA SER A 364 -20.98 -6.75 -6.30
C SER A 364 -20.69 -6.68 -4.80
N ASP A 365 -19.42 -6.47 -4.45
CA ASP A 365 -18.96 -6.44 -3.07
C ASP A 365 -19.40 -5.14 -2.39
N LEU A 366 -19.43 -4.03 -3.13
CA LEU A 366 -20.01 -2.77 -2.67
C LEU A 366 -21.52 -2.88 -2.42
N ILE A 367 -22.26 -3.55 -3.31
CA ILE A 367 -23.70 -3.81 -3.12
C ILE A 367 -23.94 -4.67 -1.87
N ASP A 368 -23.12 -5.69 -1.65
CA ASP A 368 -23.17 -6.54 -0.45
C ASP A 368 -22.83 -5.76 0.82
N LEU A 369 -21.84 -4.85 0.76
CA LEU A 369 -21.50 -3.94 1.87
C LEU A 369 -22.66 -3.01 2.22
N ILE A 370 -23.29 -2.37 1.22
CA ILE A 370 -24.47 -1.51 1.42
C ILE A 370 -25.57 -2.32 2.12
N SER A 371 -25.86 -3.51 1.60
CA SER A 371 -26.88 -4.41 2.14
C SER A 371 -26.61 -4.75 3.60
N LYS A 372 -25.40 -5.23 3.92
CA LYS A 372 -25.00 -5.59 5.28
C LYS A 372 -25.00 -4.39 6.22
N SER A 373 -24.57 -3.21 5.78
CA SER A 373 -24.51 -2.02 6.64
C SER A 373 -25.88 -1.62 7.22
N LEU A 374 -26.96 -1.86 6.48
CA LEU A 374 -28.33 -1.64 6.94
C LEU A 374 -28.73 -2.62 8.06
N ASP A 375 -28.16 -3.82 8.10
CA ASP A 375 -28.43 -4.80 9.16
C ASP A 375 -27.62 -4.52 10.44
N HIS A 376 -26.45 -3.87 10.32
CA HIS A 376 -25.55 -3.64 11.46
C HIS A 376 -25.83 -2.33 12.21
N SER A 377 -26.41 -1.30 11.57
CA SER A 377 -26.63 0.00 12.21
C SER A 377 -27.94 0.67 11.78
N GLU A 378 -28.76 1.06 12.76
CA GLU A 378 -29.99 1.85 12.54
C GLU A 378 -29.70 3.33 12.23
N LYS A 379 -28.48 3.79 12.50
CA LYS A 379 -28.02 5.17 12.29
C LYS A 379 -27.57 5.44 10.84
N VAL A 380 -27.70 4.47 9.95
CA VAL A 380 -27.22 4.53 8.57
C VAL A 380 -28.38 4.51 7.59
N LYS A 381 -28.35 5.43 6.62
CA LYS A 381 -29.23 5.46 5.45
C LYS A 381 -28.41 5.58 4.17
N TRP A 382 -28.90 4.97 3.09
CA TRP A 382 -28.24 4.98 1.79
C TRP A 382 -29.10 5.65 0.71
N LEU A 383 -28.48 6.49 -0.11
CA LEU A 383 -29.04 7.05 -1.33
C LEU A 383 -28.21 6.59 -2.52
N VAL A 384 -28.80 5.82 -3.43
CA VAL A 384 -28.06 5.19 -4.53
C VAL A 384 -28.72 5.54 -5.86
N SER A 385 -27.92 5.85 -6.88
CA SER A 385 -28.41 5.99 -8.26
C SER A 385 -27.79 4.94 -9.17
N SER A 386 -28.57 4.38 -10.11
CA SER A 386 -28.03 3.47 -11.12
C SER A 386 -28.90 3.37 -12.38
N ARG A 387 -28.36 2.74 -13.43
CA ARG A 387 -29.15 2.18 -14.54
C ARG A 387 -29.97 0.95 -14.11
N PRO A 388 -31.07 0.61 -14.82
CA PRO A 388 -31.93 -0.54 -14.48
C PRO A 388 -31.25 -1.91 -14.60
N THR A 389 -30.07 -1.98 -15.22
CA THR A 389 -29.29 -3.22 -15.41
C THR A 389 -28.66 -3.74 -14.12
N VAL A 390 -28.50 -2.90 -13.11
CA VAL A 390 -28.00 -3.31 -11.79
C VAL A 390 -29.16 -3.79 -10.93
N SER A 391 -29.11 -5.04 -10.50
CA SER A 391 -30.11 -5.66 -9.64
C SER A 391 -29.51 -6.10 -8.31
N LEU A 392 -30.29 -5.98 -7.24
CA LEU A 392 -29.98 -6.58 -5.95
C LEU A 392 -30.22 -8.09 -6.04
N LYS A 393 -29.21 -8.91 -5.73
CA LYS A 393 -29.35 -10.38 -5.69
C LYS A 393 -30.09 -10.88 -4.44
N ASN A 394 -30.18 -10.09 -3.38
CA ASN A 394 -30.74 -10.52 -2.09
C ASN A 394 -32.21 -10.09 -1.93
N GLN A 395 -33.09 -11.08 -1.70
CA GLN A 395 -34.54 -10.91 -1.56
C GLN A 395 -34.98 -10.17 -0.27
N HIS A 396 -34.09 -9.99 0.72
CA HIS A 396 -34.43 -9.32 1.98
C HIS A 396 -34.55 -7.78 1.89
N ILE A 397 -34.08 -7.16 0.80
CA ILE A 397 -34.18 -5.70 0.55
C ILE A 397 -35.35 -5.39 -0.41
N ALA A 398 -36.06 -6.41 -0.88
CA ALA A 398 -37.10 -6.27 -1.90
C ALA A 398 -38.29 -5.38 -1.47
N GLY A 399 -38.47 -5.11 -0.18
CA GLY A 399 -39.48 -4.18 0.35
C GLY A 399 -39.03 -2.71 0.46
N THR A 400 -37.74 -2.42 0.26
CA THR A 400 -37.08 -1.13 0.58
C THR A 400 -36.73 -0.33 -0.69
N ILE A 401 -37.08 -0.82 -1.88
CA ILE A 401 -36.73 -0.15 -3.14
C ILE A 401 -37.82 0.84 -3.46
N LEU A 402 -37.60 2.04 -2.98
CA LEU A 402 -38.47 3.14 -3.25
C LEU A 402 -37.90 3.81 -4.52
N GLY A 403 -38.26 3.17 -5.64
CA GLY A 403 -37.72 3.44 -6.96
C GLY A 403 -38.40 4.64 -7.58
N LEU A 404 -37.71 5.78 -7.65
CA LEU A 404 -38.08 6.87 -8.54
C LEU A 404 -37.80 6.42 -9.98
N ASP A 405 -38.71 5.63 -10.54
CA ASP A 405 -38.69 5.26 -11.93
C ASP A 405 -38.92 6.55 -12.72
N ALA A 406 -37.96 6.91 -13.58
CA ALA A 406 -37.94 8.12 -14.41
C ALA A 406 -39.12 8.27 -15.42
N ARG A 407 -40.25 7.59 -15.18
CA ARG A 407 -41.48 7.63 -15.99
C ARG A 407 -42.25 8.94 -15.84
N ASN A 408 -42.14 9.63 -14.70
CA ASN A 408 -42.86 10.88 -14.42
C ASN A 408 -42.01 12.16 -14.60
N LEU A 409 -41.03 12.14 -15.52
CA LEU A 409 -40.19 13.30 -15.81
C LEU A 409 -40.82 14.31 -16.77
N ALA A 410 -42.06 14.11 -17.23
CA ALA A 410 -42.69 14.97 -18.23
C ALA A 410 -42.74 16.45 -17.81
N ARG A 411 -43.12 16.72 -16.56
CA ARG A 411 -43.19 18.09 -16.02
C ARG A 411 -41.80 18.71 -15.81
N PRO A 412 -40.82 18.05 -15.16
CA PRO A 412 -39.45 18.54 -15.05
C PRO A 412 -38.76 18.78 -16.41
N VAL A 413 -38.94 17.88 -17.37
CA VAL A 413 -38.36 18.01 -18.72
C VAL A 413 -39.02 19.15 -19.49
N ALA A 414 -40.34 19.33 -19.37
CA ALA A 414 -41.03 20.47 -19.97
C ALA A 414 -40.51 21.81 -19.41
N ALA A 415 -40.35 21.92 -18.10
CA ALA A 415 -39.77 23.12 -17.47
C ALA A 415 -38.33 23.37 -17.94
N TYR A 416 -37.54 22.30 -18.14
CA TYR A 416 -36.20 22.40 -18.69
C TYR A 416 -36.16 22.86 -20.16
N ILE A 417 -37.11 22.40 -20.99
CA ILE A 417 -37.28 22.86 -22.37
C ILE A 417 -37.60 24.36 -22.37
N ASP A 418 -38.52 24.81 -21.52
CA ASP A 418 -38.91 26.22 -21.42
C ASP A 418 -37.74 27.10 -20.99
N TYR A 419 -36.95 26.64 -20.02
CA TYR A 419 -35.71 27.27 -19.61
C TYR A 419 -34.73 27.40 -20.79
N LYS A 420 -34.52 26.34 -21.58
CA LYS A 420 -33.62 26.36 -22.74
C LYS A 420 -34.12 27.26 -23.87
N LEU A 421 -35.43 27.30 -24.14
CA LEU A 421 -36.04 28.19 -25.13
C LEU A 421 -35.80 29.67 -24.82
N SER A 422 -35.75 30.03 -23.53
CA SER A 422 -35.51 31.43 -23.12
C SER A 422 -34.17 31.99 -23.64
N PHE A 423 -33.18 31.13 -23.93
CA PHE A 423 -31.87 31.54 -24.47
C PHE A 423 -31.83 31.68 -26.00
N LEU A 424 -32.83 31.14 -26.70
CA LEU A 424 -32.99 31.31 -28.15
C LEU A 424 -33.81 32.55 -28.50
N GLY A 425 -34.64 33.02 -27.55
CA GLY A 425 -35.44 34.24 -27.71
C GLY A 425 -34.57 35.46 -28.02
N GLY A 426 -34.92 36.18 -29.10
CA GLY A 426 -34.21 37.38 -29.54
C GLY A 426 -33.05 37.14 -30.52
N ARG A 427 -32.80 35.90 -30.95
CA ARG A 427 -31.90 35.59 -32.08
C ARG A 427 -32.63 35.70 -33.42
N ASP A 428 -31.88 35.94 -34.49
CA ASP A 428 -32.42 36.06 -35.85
C ASP A 428 -33.20 34.79 -36.26
N GLY A 429 -34.46 35.00 -36.65
CA GLY A 429 -35.38 33.94 -37.08
C GLY A 429 -36.11 33.21 -35.95
N TYR A 430 -35.83 33.49 -34.67
CA TYR A 430 -36.51 32.87 -33.51
C TYR A 430 -37.62 33.80 -32.96
N ASP A 431 -38.67 34.02 -33.74
CA ASP A 431 -39.85 34.77 -33.29
C ASP A 431 -40.74 33.94 -32.33
N GLU A 432 -41.69 34.60 -31.66
CA GLU A 432 -42.58 33.95 -30.68
C GLU A 432 -43.35 32.77 -31.29
N ARG A 433 -43.76 32.88 -32.55
CA ARG A 433 -44.47 31.82 -33.27
C ARG A 433 -43.58 30.60 -33.53
N THR A 434 -42.33 30.83 -33.89
CA THR A 434 -41.31 29.81 -34.16
C THR A 434 -40.94 29.10 -32.86
N LEU A 435 -40.75 29.84 -31.77
CA LEU A 435 -40.46 29.26 -30.44
C LEU A 435 -41.58 28.35 -29.94
N ILE A 436 -42.86 28.71 -30.14
CA ILE A 436 -44.00 27.85 -29.77
C ILE A 436 -43.99 26.54 -30.55
N ARG A 437 -43.78 26.59 -31.88
CA ARG A 437 -43.75 25.39 -32.72
C ARG A 437 -42.59 24.46 -32.37
N ILE A 438 -41.41 25.04 -32.15
CA ILE A 438 -40.21 24.32 -31.71
C ILE A 438 -40.45 23.69 -30.34
N ALA A 439 -41.07 24.40 -29.40
CA ALA A 439 -41.39 23.88 -28.08
C ALA A 439 -42.24 22.60 -28.17
N ASP A 440 -43.30 22.63 -28.98
CA ASP A 440 -44.19 21.48 -29.14
C ASP A 440 -43.49 20.29 -29.82
N ALA A 441 -42.68 20.54 -30.85
CA ALA A 441 -41.91 19.51 -31.53
C ALA A 441 -40.86 18.85 -30.60
N ILE A 442 -40.12 19.66 -29.83
CA ILE A 442 -39.12 19.16 -28.87
C ILE A 442 -39.80 18.37 -27.74
N ARG A 443 -40.94 18.85 -27.20
CA ARG A 443 -41.69 18.12 -26.15
C ARG A 443 -42.17 16.75 -26.63
N GLN A 444 -42.59 16.63 -27.88
CA GLN A 444 -42.99 15.35 -28.48
C GLN A 444 -41.79 14.41 -28.71
N GLY A 445 -40.62 14.95 -29.05
CA GLY A 445 -39.41 14.16 -29.31
C GLY A 445 -38.61 13.75 -28.06
N ALA A 446 -38.68 14.54 -26.99
CA ALA A 446 -37.78 14.42 -25.83
C ALA A 446 -37.91 13.12 -25.03
N ASN A 447 -39.07 12.44 -25.06
CA ASN A 447 -39.32 11.17 -24.37
C ASN A 447 -38.73 11.12 -22.95
N ASN A 448 -38.96 12.17 -22.14
CA ASN A 448 -38.46 12.29 -20.75
C ASN A 448 -36.92 12.28 -20.59
N THR A 449 -36.16 12.62 -21.63
CA THR A 449 -34.68 12.57 -21.62
C THR A 449 -34.06 13.96 -21.68
N PHE A 450 -33.56 14.46 -20.55
CA PHE A 450 -32.88 15.77 -20.46
C PHE A 450 -31.67 15.88 -21.39
N LEU A 451 -30.90 14.79 -21.54
CA LEU A 451 -29.74 14.76 -22.43
C LEU A 451 -30.14 14.94 -23.89
N TRP A 452 -31.24 14.31 -24.34
CA TRP A 452 -31.73 14.49 -25.70
C TRP A 452 -32.09 15.96 -25.94
N VAL A 453 -32.82 16.59 -25.01
CA VAL A 453 -33.14 18.02 -25.07
C VAL A 453 -31.87 18.86 -25.18
N ALA A 454 -30.89 18.64 -24.30
CA ALA A 454 -29.63 19.38 -24.32
C ALA A 454 -28.87 19.25 -25.66
N LEU A 455 -28.82 18.04 -26.24
CA LEU A 455 -28.19 17.80 -27.53
C LEU A 455 -28.93 18.51 -28.68
N VAL A 456 -30.27 18.48 -28.69
CA VAL A 456 -31.07 19.19 -29.71
C VAL A 456 -30.85 20.68 -29.65
N PHE A 457 -30.87 21.29 -28.45
CA PHE A 457 -30.59 22.71 -28.30
C PHE A 457 -29.16 23.07 -28.76
N LYS A 458 -28.17 22.19 -28.53
CA LYS A 458 -26.81 22.38 -29.02
C LYS A 458 -26.72 22.36 -30.55
N GLU A 459 -27.50 21.53 -31.23
CA GLU A 459 -27.59 21.59 -32.71
C GLU A 459 -28.24 22.91 -33.18
N LEU A 460 -29.29 23.37 -32.48
CA LEU A 460 -30.01 24.61 -32.80
C LEU A 460 -29.19 25.89 -32.56
N GLU A 461 -28.19 25.87 -31.68
CA GLU A 461 -27.34 27.04 -31.40
C GLU A 461 -26.64 27.58 -32.64
N SER A 462 -26.36 26.72 -33.62
CA SER A 462 -25.66 27.04 -34.87
C SER A 462 -26.59 27.28 -36.08
N VAL A 463 -27.90 27.25 -35.85
CA VAL A 463 -28.95 27.26 -36.88
C VAL A 463 -29.79 28.52 -36.74
N GLU A 464 -30.03 29.21 -37.85
CA GLU A 464 -30.97 30.33 -37.90
C GLU A 464 -32.43 29.85 -37.74
N GLY A 465 -33.25 30.59 -37.00
CA GLY A 465 -34.54 30.07 -36.52
C GLY A 465 -35.54 29.66 -37.62
N TRP A 466 -35.44 30.23 -38.83
CA TRP A 466 -36.26 29.85 -39.98
C TRP A 466 -36.06 28.38 -40.44
N TYR A 467 -34.90 27.78 -40.16
CA TYR A 467 -34.59 26.38 -40.50
C TYR A 467 -34.76 25.42 -39.32
N ALA A 468 -35.02 25.94 -38.12
CA ALA A 468 -35.05 25.14 -36.90
C ALA A 468 -36.16 24.09 -36.92
N GLU A 469 -37.35 24.43 -37.43
CA GLU A 469 -38.49 23.50 -37.55
C GLU A 469 -38.15 22.30 -38.46
N ASP A 470 -37.52 22.55 -39.61
CA ASP A 470 -37.09 21.52 -40.57
C ASP A 470 -36.00 20.60 -40.01
N ILE A 471 -35.10 21.16 -39.19
CA ILE A 471 -34.03 20.38 -38.55
C ILE A 471 -34.61 19.49 -37.45
N ILE A 472 -35.47 20.01 -36.58
CA ILE A 472 -36.09 19.23 -35.50
C ILE A 472 -36.92 18.07 -36.08
N ALA A 473 -37.63 18.29 -37.18
CA ALA A 473 -38.38 17.23 -37.86
C ALA A 473 -37.51 16.06 -38.35
N GLN A 474 -36.20 16.27 -38.55
CA GLN A 474 -35.24 15.24 -38.97
C GLN A 474 -34.50 14.57 -37.80
N ILE A 475 -34.67 15.07 -36.58
CA ILE A 475 -34.04 14.55 -35.36
C ILE A 475 -34.89 13.41 -34.82
N PRO A 476 -34.34 12.18 -34.72
CA PRO A 476 -35.06 11.05 -34.16
C PRO A 476 -35.23 11.17 -32.64
N SER A 477 -36.32 10.61 -32.11
CA SER A 477 -36.68 10.66 -30.68
C SER A 477 -35.94 9.64 -29.80
N ASP A 478 -35.27 8.65 -30.39
CA ASP A 478 -34.38 7.73 -29.69
C ASP A 478 -32.96 8.31 -29.61
N LEU A 479 -32.33 8.22 -28.43
CA LEU A 479 -31.01 8.80 -28.18
C LEU A 479 -29.89 8.12 -29.01
N SER A 480 -29.97 6.81 -29.25
CA SER A 480 -28.99 6.10 -30.07
C SER A 480 -29.13 6.50 -31.54
N GLU A 481 -30.36 6.61 -32.04
CA GLU A 481 -30.63 7.10 -33.39
C GLU A 481 -30.22 8.58 -33.55
N LEU A 482 -30.33 9.39 -32.49
CA LEU A 482 -29.83 10.76 -32.49
C LEU A 482 -28.32 10.79 -32.67
N TYR A 483 -27.57 9.95 -31.95
CA TYR A 483 -26.14 9.81 -32.18
C TYR A 483 -25.82 9.33 -33.60
N SER A 484 -26.61 8.41 -34.17
CA SER A 484 -26.52 8.01 -35.59
C SER A 484 -26.73 9.18 -36.54
N HIS A 485 -27.71 10.04 -36.24
CA HIS A 485 -27.99 11.25 -37.01
C HIS A 485 -26.79 12.22 -36.96
N ILE A 486 -26.26 12.53 -35.77
CA ILE A 486 -25.12 13.44 -35.58
C ILE A 486 -23.86 12.87 -36.25
N MET A 487 -23.59 11.57 -36.08
CA MET A 487 -22.46 10.89 -36.72
C MET A 487 -22.55 10.98 -38.25
N ARG A 488 -23.74 10.78 -38.82
CA ARG A 488 -23.97 10.94 -40.26
C ARG A 488 -23.77 12.38 -40.72
N GLY A 489 -24.08 13.37 -39.87
CA GLY A 489 -23.74 14.78 -40.09
C GLY A 489 -22.23 14.99 -40.20
N ILE A 490 -21.44 14.40 -39.30
CA ILE A 490 -19.97 14.41 -39.35
C ILE A 490 -19.44 13.69 -40.59
N GLU A 491 -20.07 12.58 -41.00
CA GLU A 491 -19.68 11.81 -42.20
C GLU A 491 -20.04 12.52 -43.53
N LYS A 492 -21.12 13.31 -43.57
CA LYS A 492 -21.66 13.93 -44.78
C LYS A 492 -21.39 15.43 -44.93
N GLY A 493 -21.06 16.14 -43.85
CA GLY A 493 -21.04 17.62 -43.80
C GLY A 493 -19.66 18.25 -43.85
N ARG A 494 -19.54 19.35 -44.64
CA ARG A 494 -18.61 20.52 -44.64
C ARG A 494 -17.15 20.44 -44.12
N MET A 495 -16.63 19.31 -43.68
CA MET A 495 -15.24 19.17 -43.22
C MET A 495 -14.34 18.82 -44.39
N ARG A 496 -13.18 19.48 -44.45
CA ARG A 496 -12.12 19.15 -45.41
C ARG A 496 -11.55 17.74 -45.16
N ASP A 497 -11.62 17.26 -43.92
CA ASP A 497 -11.03 15.99 -43.47
C ASP A 497 -11.84 15.34 -42.30
N PRO A 498 -12.98 14.66 -42.57
CA PRO A 498 -13.82 14.04 -41.53
C PRO A 498 -13.14 12.91 -40.74
N GLU A 499 -12.02 12.39 -41.26
CA GLU A 499 -11.25 11.31 -40.67
C GLU A 499 -10.58 11.71 -39.34
N TYR A 500 -10.16 12.98 -39.19
CA TYR A 500 -9.58 13.47 -37.94
C TYR A 500 -10.58 13.51 -36.80
N CYS A 501 -11.82 13.91 -37.07
CA CYS A 501 -12.86 13.86 -36.05
C CYS A 501 -13.20 12.41 -35.66
N LYS A 502 -13.27 11.49 -36.63
CA LYS A 502 -13.45 10.07 -36.32
C LYS A 502 -12.32 9.53 -35.45
N ASN A 503 -11.07 9.86 -35.78
CA ASN A 503 -9.91 9.47 -34.98
C ASN A 503 -9.96 10.05 -33.57
N ALA A 504 -10.39 11.31 -33.41
CA ALA A 504 -10.55 11.95 -32.10
C ALA A 504 -11.65 11.27 -31.27
N LEU A 505 -12.80 10.98 -31.88
CA LEU A 505 -13.91 10.27 -31.22
C LEU A 505 -13.49 8.87 -30.78
N VAL A 506 -12.78 8.13 -31.64
CA VAL A 506 -12.23 6.80 -31.30
C VAL A 506 -11.21 6.93 -30.16
N ALA A 507 -10.25 7.85 -30.27
CA ALA A 507 -9.23 8.08 -29.25
C ALA A 507 -9.83 8.35 -27.87
N VAL A 508 -10.76 9.31 -27.76
CA VAL A 508 -11.41 9.65 -26.48
C VAL A 508 -12.27 8.49 -25.97
N SER A 509 -12.93 7.75 -26.87
CA SER A 509 -13.76 6.60 -26.47
C SER A 509 -12.96 5.41 -25.94
N LEU A 510 -11.73 5.19 -26.44
CA LEU A 510 -10.88 4.06 -26.08
C LEU A 510 -9.84 4.41 -25.01
N ALA A 511 -9.69 5.69 -24.67
CA ALA A 511 -8.71 6.12 -23.69
C ALA A 511 -9.05 5.57 -22.28
N TYR A 512 -8.00 5.16 -21.57
CA TYR A 512 -8.09 4.66 -20.20
C TYR A 512 -8.34 5.76 -19.18
N ARG A 513 -8.03 7.02 -19.53
CA ARG A 513 -8.34 8.23 -18.76
C ARG A 513 -8.69 9.39 -19.69
N PRO A 514 -9.33 10.48 -19.19
CA PRO A 514 -9.52 11.70 -19.96
C PRO A 514 -8.20 12.21 -20.57
N LEU A 515 -8.27 12.65 -21.83
CA LEU A 515 -7.12 13.10 -22.60
C LEU A 515 -7.02 14.62 -22.53
N SER A 516 -5.83 15.18 -22.35
CA SER A 516 -5.64 16.60 -22.65
C SER A 516 -5.69 16.88 -24.16
N LEU A 517 -5.93 18.13 -24.57
CA LEU A 517 -5.90 18.54 -25.98
C LEU A 517 -4.55 18.18 -26.65
N CYS A 518 -3.44 18.32 -25.92
CA CYS A 518 -2.10 17.95 -26.39
C CYS A 518 -1.94 16.43 -26.58
N GLU A 519 -2.49 15.63 -25.67
CA GLU A 519 -2.44 14.17 -25.78
C GLU A 519 -3.37 13.66 -26.89
N LEU A 520 -4.53 14.31 -27.06
CA LEU A 520 -5.46 14.01 -28.13
C LEU A 520 -4.79 14.19 -29.50
N SER A 521 -3.94 15.21 -29.69
CA SER A 521 -3.24 15.40 -30.98
C SER A 521 -2.35 14.21 -31.34
N VAL A 522 -1.72 13.58 -30.35
CA VAL A 522 -0.85 12.42 -30.56
C VAL A 522 -1.67 11.16 -30.77
N VAL A 523 -2.59 10.88 -29.85
CA VAL A 523 -3.38 9.63 -29.84
C VAL A 523 -4.33 9.56 -31.04
N ALA A 524 -4.92 10.68 -31.45
CA ALA A 524 -5.77 10.75 -32.64
C ALA A 524 -4.97 10.94 -33.96
N GLY A 525 -3.65 11.13 -33.90
CA GLY A 525 -2.80 11.32 -35.07
C GLY A 525 -3.11 12.59 -35.85
N LEU A 526 -3.36 13.70 -35.14
CA LEU A 526 -3.62 15.00 -35.75
C LEU A 526 -2.33 15.63 -36.27
N PRO A 527 -2.31 16.22 -37.48
CA PRO A 527 -1.18 17.00 -37.98
C PRO A 527 -0.89 18.21 -37.08
N SER A 528 0.39 18.57 -36.93
CA SER A 528 0.83 19.67 -36.06
C SER A 528 0.26 21.06 -36.40
N LYS A 529 -0.28 21.25 -37.60
CA LYS A 529 -0.92 22.51 -38.05
C LYS A 529 -2.39 22.60 -37.63
N ILE A 530 -2.99 21.50 -37.18
CA ILE A 530 -4.39 21.44 -36.78
C ILE A 530 -4.47 21.64 -35.27
N ASP A 531 -5.21 22.66 -34.87
CA ASP A 531 -5.57 22.84 -33.46
C ASP A 531 -6.54 21.73 -33.03
N PRO A 532 -6.19 20.91 -32.02
CA PRO A 532 -7.07 19.86 -31.50
C PRO A 532 -8.42 20.40 -31.03
N GLN A 533 -8.48 21.63 -30.52
CA GLN A 533 -9.72 22.23 -30.05
C GLN A 533 -10.74 22.39 -31.18
N ASN A 534 -10.28 22.86 -32.35
CA ASN A 534 -11.12 22.97 -33.54
C ASN A 534 -11.67 21.61 -34.01
N ILE A 535 -10.96 20.50 -33.77
CA ILE A 535 -11.46 19.16 -34.09
C ILE A 535 -12.50 18.73 -33.07
N VAL A 536 -12.29 18.99 -31.77
CA VAL A 536 -13.26 18.67 -30.72
C VAL A 536 -14.57 19.42 -30.94
N GLU A 537 -14.51 20.71 -31.26
CA GLU A 537 -15.70 21.53 -31.58
C GLU A 537 -16.45 20.96 -32.80
N LYS A 538 -15.71 20.49 -33.82
CA LYS A 538 -16.29 19.86 -35.02
C LYS A 538 -16.83 18.46 -34.79
N CYS A 539 -16.37 17.76 -33.75
CA CYS A 539 -16.96 16.50 -33.32
C CYS A 539 -18.32 16.67 -32.64
N GLY A 540 -18.82 17.91 -32.60
CA GLY A 540 -20.19 18.24 -32.29
C GLY A 540 -20.57 17.83 -30.87
N SER A 541 -21.80 17.37 -30.72
CA SER A 541 -22.40 17.08 -29.42
C SER A 541 -21.92 15.76 -28.79
N PHE A 542 -20.79 15.19 -29.25
CA PHE A 542 -20.15 14.00 -28.66
C PHE A 542 -19.09 14.31 -27.61
N LEU A 543 -18.36 15.41 -27.76
CA LEU A 543 -17.22 15.77 -26.90
C LEU A 543 -17.40 17.16 -26.27
N ILE A 544 -16.82 17.35 -25.09
CA ILE A 544 -16.66 18.64 -24.41
C ILE A 544 -15.20 18.86 -24.03
N VAL A 545 -14.81 20.13 -23.92
CA VAL A 545 -13.52 20.55 -23.38
C VAL A 545 -13.75 21.23 -22.04
N ASN A 546 -13.18 20.67 -20.97
CA ASN A 546 -13.13 21.32 -19.66
C ASN A 546 -11.67 21.73 -19.36
N GLY A 547 -11.42 23.05 -19.37
CA GLY A 547 -10.06 23.58 -19.29
C GLY A 547 -9.21 23.14 -20.49
N LYS A 548 -8.34 22.14 -20.29
CA LYS A 548 -7.53 21.52 -21.35
C LYS A 548 -7.84 20.03 -21.56
N ILE A 549 -8.81 19.48 -20.83
CA ILE A 549 -9.15 18.05 -20.84
C ILE A 549 -10.37 17.84 -21.75
N VAL A 550 -10.30 16.80 -22.58
CA VAL A 550 -11.32 16.37 -23.52
C VAL A 550 -12.04 15.16 -22.94
N GLU A 551 -13.36 15.30 -22.79
CA GLU A 551 -14.23 14.27 -22.21
C GLU A 551 -15.42 14.01 -23.14
N PRO A 552 -15.98 12.79 -23.14
CA PRO A 552 -17.27 12.55 -23.77
C PRO A 552 -18.34 13.36 -23.04
N VAL A 553 -19.31 13.90 -23.79
CA VAL A 553 -20.44 14.67 -23.21
C VAL A 553 -21.22 13.84 -22.19
N HIS A 554 -21.32 12.53 -22.40
CA HIS A 554 -21.97 11.60 -21.50
C HIS A 554 -21.50 10.16 -21.77
N GLN A 555 -21.61 9.27 -20.77
CA GLN A 555 -21.23 7.86 -20.90
C GLN A 555 -21.99 7.14 -22.05
N SER A 556 -23.24 7.51 -22.33
CA SER A 556 -24.00 6.99 -23.47
C SER A 556 -23.37 7.32 -24.82
N ALA A 557 -22.73 8.48 -24.96
CA ALA A 557 -22.00 8.86 -26.17
C ALA A 557 -20.77 7.94 -26.35
N LYS A 558 -20.03 7.68 -25.27
CA LYS A 558 -18.90 6.73 -25.27
C LYS A 558 -19.35 5.32 -25.66
N GLU A 559 -20.44 4.83 -25.07
CA GLU A 559 -21.00 3.50 -25.38
C GLU A 559 -21.50 3.38 -26.83
N TYR A 560 -22.16 4.42 -27.34
CA TYR A 560 -22.56 4.48 -28.75
C TYR A 560 -21.33 4.40 -29.66
N LEU A 561 -20.28 5.19 -29.39
CA LEU A 561 -19.05 5.23 -30.19
C LEU A 561 -18.35 3.88 -30.21
N ILE A 562 -18.26 3.20 -29.06
CA ILE A 562 -17.67 1.86 -28.96
C ILE A 562 -18.46 0.85 -29.81
N LYS A 563 -19.80 0.90 -29.77
CA LYS A 563 -20.66 0.01 -30.59
C LYS A 563 -20.62 0.33 -32.09
N HIS A 564 -20.47 1.59 -32.46
CA HIS A 564 -20.47 2.06 -33.85
C HIS A 564 -19.11 2.00 -34.56
N GLN A 565 -18.08 1.45 -33.91
CA GLN A 565 -16.78 1.23 -34.54
C GLN A 565 -16.86 0.11 -35.59
N LYS A 566 -16.90 0.51 -36.88
CA LYS A 566 -17.01 -0.39 -38.05
C LYS A 566 -15.91 -1.47 -38.12
N ARG A 567 -14.73 -1.21 -37.56
CA ARG A 567 -13.58 -2.16 -37.51
C ARG A 567 -13.48 -2.93 -36.19
N GLY A 568 -14.42 -2.73 -35.26
CA GLY A 568 -14.32 -3.24 -33.89
C GLY A 568 -13.34 -2.42 -33.03
N VAL A 569 -13.32 -2.75 -31.73
CA VAL A 569 -12.58 -2.01 -30.69
C VAL A 569 -11.07 -2.26 -30.77
N ALA A 570 -10.66 -3.50 -31.08
CA ALA A 570 -9.27 -3.92 -31.07
C ALA A 570 -8.36 -3.17 -32.06
N PRO A 571 -8.75 -2.95 -33.34
CA PRO A 571 -7.94 -2.14 -34.25
C PRO A 571 -7.73 -0.70 -33.78
N GLY A 572 -8.73 -0.11 -33.11
CA GLY A 572 -8.61 1.23 -32.52
C GLY A 572 -7.55 1.29 -31.42
N HIS A 573 -7.47 0.28 -30.54
CA HIS A 573 -6.39 0.19 -29.54
C HIS A 573 -5.01 0.02 -30.20
N VAL A 574 -4.90 -0.80 -31.25
CA VAL A 574 -3.63 -1.00 -31.98
C VAL A 574 -3.16 0.29 -32.66
N ASP A 575 -4.07 1.03 -33.31
CA ASP A 575 -3.75 2.30 -33.97
C ASP A 575 -3.25 3.34 -32.96
N ILE A 576 -3.89 3.44 -31.78
CA ILE A 576 -3.45 4.29 -30.67
C ILE A 576 -2.04 3.90 -30.21
N SER A 577 -1.77 2.61 -30.05
CA SER A 577 -0.46 2.11 -29.64
C SER A 577 0.63 2.47 -30.66
N ARG A 578 0.38 2.23 -31.95
CA ARG A 578 1.35 2.54 -33.02
C ARG A 578 1.66 4.03 -33.11
N ARG A 579 0.64 4.90 -33.04
CA ARG A 579 0.82 6.36 -33.00
C ARG A 579 1.61 6.78 -31.76
N SER A 580 1.32 6.17 -30.61
CA SER A 580 2.04 6.41 -29.36
C SER A 580 3.52 6.04 -29.46
N ILE A 581 3.84 4.86 -29.99
CA ILE A 581 5.21 4.42 -30.24
C ILE A 581 5.94 5.41 -31.17
N HIS A 582 5.30 5.81 -32.27
CA HIS A 582 5.90 6.76 -33.21
C HIS A 582 6.19 8.11 -32.53
N ALA A 583 5.23 8.69 -31.81
CA ALA A 583 5.39 10.00 -31.19
C ALA A 583 6.47 9.97 -30.10
N MET A 584 6.49 8.94 -29.26
CA MET A 584 7.54 8.74 -28.28
C MET A 584 8.92 8.58 -28.93
N SER A 585 9.02 7.86 -30.05
CA SER A 585 10.29 7.70 -30.78
C SER A 585 10.84 9.03 -31.31
N SER A 586 9.97 10.00 -31.59
CA SER A 586 10.39 11.35 -32.02
C SER A 586 10.65 12.34 -30.87
N MET A 587 9.97 12.16 -29.72
CA MET A 587 9.97 13.15 -28.63
C MET A 587 10.83 12.76 -27.42
N LEU A 588 11.07 11.47 -27.18
CA LEU A 588 11.85 11.03 -26.03
C LEU A 588 13.35 11.30 -26.23
N VAL A 589 13.87 12.22 -25.42
CA VAL A 589 15.29 12.59 -25.39
C VAL A 589 15.90 12.18 -24.05
N LYS A 590 17.16 11.76 -24.06
CA LYS A 590 17.92 11.46 -22.84
C LYS A 590 17.99 12.70 -21.94
N ASN A 591 17.68 12.55 -20.65
CA ASN A 591 17.60 13.67 -19.70
C ASN A 591 16.58 14.71 -20.16
N SER A 592 15.34 14.27 -20.42
CA SER A 592 14.30 15.13 -21.00
C SER A 592 14.00 16.37 -20.15
N TYR A 593 14.20 16.29 -18.83
CA TYR A 593 13.97 17.40 -17.90
C TYR A 593 15.23 18.22 -17.59
N SER A 594 16.34 18.00 -18.31
CA SER A 594 17.61 18.72 -18.11
C SER A 594 18.09 18.72 -16.65
N LEU A 595 17.87 17.61 -15.94
CA LEU A 595 18.16 17.47 -14.53
C LEU A 595 19.68 17.38 -14.29
N SER A 596 20.11 17.87 -13.13
CA SER A 596 21.50 17.69 -12.67
C SER A 596 21.70 16.28 -12.13
N PHE A 597 22.76 15.59 -12.57
CA PHE A 597 23.10 14.21 -12.19
C PHE A 597 23.34 13.95 -10.67
N ARG A 598 23.30 14.99 -9.82
CA ARG A 598 23.72 14.93 -8.41
C ARG A 598 22.60 15.09 -7.35
N ARG A 599 21.32 15.25 -7.73
CA ARG A 599 20.23 15.48 -6.77
C ARG A 599 19.19 14.36 -6.74
N ASN A 600 18.68 14.10 -5.53
CA ASN A 600 17.44 13.38 -5.28
C ASN A 600 16.29 14.19 -5.89
N THR A 601 15.50 13.58 -6.77
CA THR A 601 14.45 14.26 -7.56
C THR A 601 13.09 14.27 -6.86
N LYS A 602 12.95 13.58 -5.70
CA LYS A 602 11.69 13.56 -4.94
C LYS A 602 11.28 14.96 -4.52
N GLY A 603 10.14 15.42 -5.03
CA GLY A 603 9.53 16.72 -4.70
C GLY A 603 9.92 17.89 -5.61
N MET A 604 10.65 17.68 -6.70
CA MET A 604 10.82 18.72 -7.73
C MET A 604 9.55 18.78 -8.59
N GLN A 605 8.93 19.97 -8.71
CA GLN A 605 7.95 20.16 -9.77
C GLN A 605 8.67 20.02 -11.13
N PRO A 606 8.19 19.14 -12.02
CA PRO A 606 8.74 19.05 -13.37
C PRO A 606 8.66 20.45 -14.02
N PRO A 607 9.76 20.98 -14.60
CA PRO A 607 9.67 22.21 -15.38
C PRO A 607 8.60 22.07 -16.46
N ASP A 608 7.88 23.16 -16.76
CA ASP A 608 6.95 23.27 -17.89
C ASP A 608 7.71 23.00 -19.20
N LEU A 609 7.72 21.74 -19.65
CA LEU A 609 8.38 21.28 -20.86
C LEU A 609 7.45 20.38 -21.68
N ASP A 610 7.69 20.43 -23.00
CA ASP A 610 6.87 20.02 -24.14
C ASP A 610 6.63 18.49 -24.29
N LEU A 611 6.65 17.74 -23.18
CA LEU A 611 6.32 16.30 -23.14
C LEU A 611 4.84 16.03 -22.86
N ALA A 612 4.08 17.06 -22.48
CA ALA A 612 2.63 16.96 -22.28
C ALA A 612 1.90 16.16 -23.39
N PRO A 613 2.25 16.26 -24.70
CA PRO A 613 1.60 15.47 -25.74
C PRO A 613 1.78 13.95 -25.64
N VAL A 614 2.86 13.46 -25.02
CA VAL A 614 3.21 12.01 -25.00
C VAL A 614 3.07 11.37 -23.62
N LEU A 615 2.68 12.10 -22.57
CA LEU A 615 2.55 11.55 -21.22
C LEU A 615 1.56 10.38 -21.16
N TYR A 616 0.37 10.54 -21.75
CA TYR A 616 -0.58 9.44 -21.92
C TYR A 616 0.05 8.24 -22.64
N SER A 617 0.74 8.50 -23.75
CA SER A 617 1.40 7.48 -24.56
C SER A 617 2.47 6.73 -23.77
N CYS A 618 3.27 7.39 -22.93
CA CYS A 618 4.31 6.74 -22.11
C CYS A 618 3.75 5.68 -21.16
N VAL A 619 2.56 5.90 -20.61
CA VAL A 619 1.93 4.99 -19.64
C VAL A 619 1.12 3.90 -20.34
N PHE A 620 0.32 4.25 -21.34
CA PHE A 620 -0.77 3.37 -21.79
C PHE A 620 -0.52 2.65 -23.13
N TRP A 621 0.53 2.97 -23.89
CA TRP A 621 0.75 2.38 -25.22
C TRP A 621 0.75 0.83 -25.20
N ALA A 622 1.46 0.23 -24.24
CA ALA A 622 1.55 -1.21 -24.09
C ALA A 622 0.22 -1.82 -23.64
N ARG A 623 -0.54 -1.11 -22.80
CA ARG A 623 -1.88 -1.53 -22.37
C ARG A 623 -2.89 -1.50 -23.53
N HIS A 624 -2.77 -0.53 -24.44
CA HIS A 624 -3.54 -0.52 -25.68
C HIS A 624 -3.13 -1.69 -26.59
N LEU A 625 -1.84 -1.94 -26.79
CA LEU A 625 -1.38 -3.05 -27.64
C LEU A 625 -1.86 -4.40 -27.11
N CYS A 626 -1.75 -4.60 -25.80
CA CYS A 626 -2.14 -5.82 -25.09
C CYS A 626 -3.63 -5.83 -24.72
N PHE A 627 -4.49 -5.12 -25.45
CA PHE A 627 -5.94 -5.19 -25.23
C PHE A 627 -6.43 -6.60 -25.55
N ASP A 628 -7.02 -7.28 -24.56
CA ASP A 628 -7.53 -8.63 -24.69
C ASP A 628 -9.00 -8.59 -25.11
N ASN A 629 -9.34 -9.25 -26.22
CA ASN A 629 -10.73 -9.51 -26.58
C ASN A 629 -11.20 -10.81 -25.88
N ASP A 630 -12.50 -11.13 -25.94
CA ASP A 630 -13.08 -12.40 -25.46
C ASP A 630 -12.44 -13.67 -26.09
N HIS A 631 -11.60 -13.51 -27.10
CA HIS A 631 -10.87 -14.57 -27.82
C HIS A 631 -9.33 -14.48 -27.68
N GLY A 632 -8.82 -13.68 -26.74
CA GLY A 632 -7.39 -13.46 -26.50
C GLY A 632 -6.79 -12.27 -27.27
N PRO A 633 -5.45 -12.12 -27.31
CA PRO A 633 -4.79 -10.98 -27.92
C PRO A 633 -4.98 -10.94 -29.44
N SER A 634 -5.22 -9.75 -29.99
CA SER A 634 -5.54 -9.53 -31.40
C SER A 634 -4.44 -10.00 -32.37
N SER A 635 -4.82 -10.36 -33.60
CA SER A 635 -3.87 -10.75 -34.65
C SER A 635 -2.85 -9.65 -34.95
N GLU A 636 -3.30 -8.39 -34.93
CA GLU A 636 -2.51 -7.20 -35.20
C GLU A 636 -1.50 -6.94 -34.07
N CYS A 637 -1.88 -7.18 -32.81
CA CYS A 637 -0.96 -7.15 -31.67
C CYS A 637 0.16 -8.17 -31.84
N ARG A 638 -0.16 -9.39 -32.28
CA ARG A 638 0.84 -10.44 -32.48
C ARG A 638 1.85 -10.09 -33.58
N GLN A 639 1.39 -9.45 -34.67
CA GLN A 639 2.27 -8.96 -35.75
C GLN A 639 3.27 -7.90 -35.26
N ASP A 640 2.84 -7.04 -34.32
CA ASP A 640 3.69 -5.98 -33.77
C ASP A 640 4.72 -6.52 -32.75
N LEU A 641 4.47 -7.70 -32.17
CA LEU A 641 5.32 -8.41 -31.21
C LEU A 641 6.20 -9.47 -31.89
N THR A 642 6.97 -9.03 -32.88
CA THR A 642 7.94 -9.87 -33.59
C THR A 642 9.36 -9.30 -33.48
N ASP A 643 10.38 -10.11 -33.81
CA ASP A 643 11.78 -9.66 -33.86
C ASP A 643 12.01 -8.50 -34.86
N GLU A 644 11.15 -8.35 -35.87
CA GLU A 644 11.18 -7.21 -36.81
C GLU A 644 10.09 -6.16 -36.54
N GLY A 645 9.32 -6.35 -35.48
CA GLY A 645 8.16 -5.55 -35.14
C GLY A 645 8.50 -4.15 -34.58
N PRO A 646 7.52 -3.22 -34.63
CA PRO A 646 7.69 -1.86 -34.11
C PRO A 646 7.99 -1.83 -32.61
N VAL A 647 7.49 -2.79 -31.83
CA VAL A 647 7.72 -2.85 -30.38
C VAL A 647 9.18 -3.12 -30.06
N PHE A 648 9.79 -4.11 -30.73
CA PHE A 648 11.19 -4.45 -30.47
C PHE A 648 12.13 -3.34 -30.95
N LYS A 649 11.82 -2.72 -32.09
CA LYS A 649 12.56 -1.55 -32.61
C LYS A 649 12.51 -0.39 -31.61
N PHE A 650 11.32 -0.06 -31.11
CA PHE A 650 11.14 0.99 -30.10
C PHE A 650 11.89 0.68 -28.81
N LEU A 651 11.65 -0.49 -28.19
CA LEU A 651 12.31 -0.83 -26.92
C LEU A 651 13.83 -0.96 -27.09
N GLY A 652 14.28 -1.52 -28.21
CA GLY A 652 15.70 -1.69 -28.50
C GLY A 652 16.49 -0.37 -28.59
N GLU A 653 15.83 0.76 -28.84
CA GLU A 653 16.46 2.08 -28.97
C GLU A 653 16.03 3.06 -27.87
N PHE A 654 14.79 2.99 -27.37
CA PHE A 654 14.21 4.00 -26.47
C PHE A 654 13.94 3.49 -25.06
N PHE A 655 14.20 2.21 -24.74
CA PHE A 655 13.88 1.63 -23.44
C PHE A 655 14.40 2.43 -22.23
N LEU A 656 15.68 2.85 -22.21
CA LEU A 656 16.19 3.63 -21.06
C LEU A 656 15.49 4.99 -20.93
N ARG A 657 15.19 5.65 -22.05
CA ARG A 657 14.49 6.95 -22.07
C ARG A 657 13.04 6.80 -21.61
N TRP A 658 12.38 5.73 -22.03
CA TRP A 658 11.03 5.42 -21.58
C TRP A 658 10.98 5.14 -20.07
N VAL A 659 11.92 4.34 -19.54
CA VAL A 659 12.03 4.06 -18.11
C VAL A 659 12.39 5.31 -17.30
N GLU A 660 13.25 6.20 -17.83
CA GLU A 660 13.54 7.51 -17.22
C GLU A 660 12.25 8.31 -17.00
N ILE A 661 11.42 8.45 -18.04
CA ILE A 661 10.16 9.20 -17.95
C ILE A 661 9.19 8.55 -16.98
N LEU A 662 9.02 7.23 -17.04
CA LEU A 662 8.13 6.51 -16.12
C LEU A 662 8.52 6.70 -14.66
N SER A 663 9.82 6.72 -14.38
CA SER A 663 10.32 6.99 -13.04
C SER A 663 10.10 8.44 -12.60
N LEU A 664 10.24 9.41 -13.51
CA LEU A 664 9.99 10.83 -13.23
C LEU A 664 8.51 11.15 -12.97
N ILE A 665 7.59 10.38 -13.54
CA ILE A 665 6.14 10.49 -13.28
C ILE A 665 5.67 9.51 -12.19
N GLU A 666 6.57 8.84 -11.49
CA GLU A 666 6.30 7.89 -10.39
C GLU A 666 5.44 6.66 -10.79
N LEU A 667 5.51 6.22 -12.06
CA LEU A 667 4.78 5.08 -12.62
C LEU A 667 5.72 3.98 -13.16
N LEU A 668 6.88 3.80 -12.53
CA LEU A 668 7.84 2.76 -12.94
C LEU A 668 7.26 1.34 -12.79
N SER A 669 6.41 1.12 -11.77
CA SER A 669 5.67 -0.13 -11.54
C SER A 669 4.79 -0.53 -12.72
N ASP A 670 4.07 0.44 -13.30
CA ASP A 670 3.18 0.24 -14.44
C ASP A 670 3.96 -0.11 -15.72
N GLY A 671 5.16 0.47 -15.87
CA GLY A 671 6.09 0.07 -16.92
C GLY A 671 6.56 -1.38 -16.78
N ALA A 672 6.89 -1.80 -15.56
CA ALA A 672 7.28 -3.18 -15.29
C ALA A 672 6.14 -4.17 -15.58
N GLU A 673 4.91 -3.86 -15.19
CA GLU A 673 3.73 -4.69 -15.52
C GLU A 673 3.46 -4.71 -17.03
N SER A 674 3.67 -3.59 -17.72
CA SER A 674 3.55 -3.52 -19.18
C SER A 674 4.54 -4.46 -19.87
N ILE A 675 5.81 -4.49 -19.45
CA ILE A 675 6.82 -5.43 -19.97
C ILE A 675 6.42 -6.88 -19.69
N ARG A 676 5.93 -7.20 -18.48
CA ARG A 676 5.43 -8.55 -18.15
C ARG A 676 4.28 -8.98 -19.06
N LYS A 677 3.32 -8.08 -19.33
CA LYS A 677 2.18 -8.39 -20.18
C LYS A 677 2.63 -8.66 -21.62
N LEU A 678 3.52 -7.82 -22.16
CA LEU A 678 4.12 -8.03 -23.49
C LEU A 678 4.87 -9.36 -23.57
N LEU A 679 5.65 -9.71 -22.53
CA LEU A 679 6.39 -10.97 -22.45
C LEU A 679 5.47 -12.19 -22.49
N ARG A 680 4.39 -12.19 -21.69
CA ARG A 680 3.40 -13.29 -21.67
C ARG A 680 2.78 -13.52 -23.05
N ILE A 681 2.41 -12.43 -23.75
CA ILE A 681 1.82 -12.53 -25.09
C ILE A 681 2.85 -13.04 -26.09
N ALA A 682 4.07 -12.50 -26.10
CA ALA A 682 5.14 -12.92 -27.00
C ALA A 682 5.50 -14.41 -26.84
N GLN A 683 5.51 -14.93 -25.60
CA GLN A 683 5.77 -16.35 -25.30
C GLN A 683 4.64 -17.28 -25.73
N SER A 684 3.40 -16.77 -25.84
CA SER A 684 2.23 -17.58 -26.23
C SER A 684 2.10 -17.79 -27.74
N GLN A 685 2.96 -17.15 -28.56
CA GLN A 685 2.88 -17.25 -30.02
C GLN A 685 3.50 -18.54 -30.55
N PRO A 686 2.95 -19.11 -31.64
CA PRO A 686 3.47 -20.34 -32.26
C PRO A 686 4.89 -20.16 -32.85
N ASP A 687 5.18 -18.98 -33.42
CA ASP A 687 6.50 -18.59 -33.91
C ASP A 687 7.19 -17.70 -32.87
N VAL A 688 7.75 -18.31 -31.83
CA VAL A 688 8.37 -17.57 -30.71
C VAL A 688 9.51 -16.68 -31.22
N SER A 689 9.33 -15.37 -31.08
CA SER A 689 10.35 -14.35 -31.41
C SER A 689 11.46 -14.36 -30.36
N CYS A 690 12.52 -15.15 -30.62
CA CYS A 690 13.57 -15.45 -29.65
C CYS A 690 14.34 -14.20 -29.19
N ALA A 691 14.55 -13.19 -30.04
CA ALA A 691 15.30 -11.99 -29.67
C ALA A 691 14.44 -11.00 -28.86
N LEU A 692 13.17 -10.82 -29.23
CA LEU A 692 12.23 -10.01 -28.47
C LEU A 692 11.96 -10.60 -27.09
N VAL A 693 11.70 -11.91 -26.99
CA VAL A 693 11.41 -12.58 -25.71
C VAL A 693 12.61 -12.49 -24.77
N SER A 694 13.83 -12.73 -25.28
CA SER A 694 15.04 -12.63 -24.45
C SER A 694 15.28 -11.19 -23.96
N PHE A 695 15.06 -10.19 -24.82
CA PHE A 695 15.15 -8.79 -24.44
C PHE A 695 14.09 -8.40 -23.41
N LEU A 696 12.82 -8.81 -23.57
CA LEU A 696 11.75 -8.49 -22.62
C LEU A 696 12.00 -9.12 -21.24
N GLN A 697 12.50 -10.36 -21.20
CA GLN A 697 12.91 -11.02 -19.95
C GLN A 697 14.04 -10.26 -19.26
N ASP A 698 15.04 -9.83 -20.03
CA ASP A 698 16.17 -9.07 -19.51
C ASP A 698 15.77 -7.64 -19.09
N ALA A 699 14.84 -7.01 -19.80
CA ALA A 699 14.25 -5.72 -19.47
C ALA A 699 13.44 -5.76 -18.16
N GLU A 700 12.65 -6.80 -17.93
CA GLU A 700 11.95 -7.02 -16.65
C GLU A 700 12.95 -7.16 -15.51
N ARG A 701 14.00 -7.98 -15.70
CA ARG A 701 15.08 -8.13 -14.71
C ARG A 701 15.79 -6.83 -14.43
N PHE A 702 16.12 -6.04 -15.47
CA PHE A 702 16.76 -4.75 -15.34
C PHE A 702 15.95 -3.78 -14.48
N ILE A 703 14.65 -3.64 -14.75
CA ILE A 703 13.75 -2.77 -13.96
C ILE A 703 13.65 -3.28 -12.52
N ARG A 704 13.52 -4.59 -12.31
CA ARG A 704 13.43 -5.16 -10.95
C ARG A 704 14.72 -4.95 -10.15
N SER A 705 15.88 -5.15 -10.77
CA SER A 705 17.19 -5.06 -10.09
C SER A 705 17.62 -3.62 -9.81
N HIS A 706 17.28 -2.67 -10.68
CA HIS A 706 17.74 -1.29 -10.59
C HIS A 706 16.63 -0.28 -10.28
N GLY A 707 15.36 -0.69 -10.26
CA GLY A 707 14.20 0.19 -10.14
C GLY A 707 14.23 1.09 -8.91
N SER A 708 14.64 0.55 -7.75
CA SER A 708 14.74 1.34 -6.51
C SER A 708 15.76 2.49 -6.59
N ILE A 709 16.80 2.33 -7.40
CA ILE A 709 17.81 3.38 -7.65
C ILE A 709 17.26 4.37 -8.67
N ILE A 710 16.64 3.87 -9.74
CA ILE A 710 16.04 4.67 -10.80
C ILE A 710 14.94 5.58 -10.20
N ASP A 711 14.06 5.07 -9.34
CA ASP A 711 13.01 5.85 -8.66
C ASP A 711 13.52 6.96 -7.76
N ARG A 712 14.73 6.84 -7.23
CA ARG A 712 15.34 7.89 -6.40
C ARG A 712 16.16 8.88 -7.23
N ALA A 713 16.74 8.40 -8.32
CA ALA A 713 17.62 9.16 -9.19
C ALA A 713 17.52 8.64 -10.64
N PRO A 714 16.51 9.07 -11.42
CA PRO A 714 16.18 8.48 -12.73
C PRO A 714 17.35 8.48 -13.71
N LEU A 715 18.18 9.53 -13.69
CA LEU A 715 19.36 9.64 -14.55
C LEU A 715 20.45 8.59 -14.30
N GLN A 716 20.44 7.92 -13.14
CA GLN A 716 21.36 6.80 -12.86
C GLN A 716 21.11 5.59 -13.75
N ILE A 717 20.00 5.56 -14.49
CA ILE A 717 19.75 4.55 -15.52
C ILE A 717 20.87 4.51 -16.58
N TYR A 718 21.42 5.67 -16.95
CA TYR A 718 22.54 5.80 -17.90
C TYR A 718 23.92 5.64 -17.24
N GLY A 719 23.96 5.63 -15.91
CA GLY A 719 25.16 5.56 -15.09
C GLY A 719 25.26 4.19 -14.43
N SER A 720 24.97 4.14 -13.13
CA SER A 720 25.13 2.93 -12.32
C SER A 720 24.29 1.75 -12.80
N ALA A 721 23.05 1.95 -13.26
CA ALA A 721 22.17 0.83 -13.63
C ALA A 721 22.76 0.06 -14.80
N ILE A 722 22.97 0.70 -15.95
CA ILE A 722 23.55 0.05 -17.14
C ILE A 722 24.99 -0.43 -16.92
N LEU A 723 25.75 0.25 -16.07
CA LEU A 723 27.12 -0.12 -15.73
C LEU A 723 27.18 -1.45 -14.98
N PHE A 724 26.33 -1.64 -13.97
CA PHE A 724 26.32 -2.82 -13.10
C PHE A 724 25.39 -3.94 -13.59
N THR A 725 24.66 -3.73 -14.69
CA THR A 725 23.97 -4.83 -15.39
C THR A 725 25.00 -5.81 -15.97
N PRO A 726 24.81 -7.15 -15.91
CA PRO A 726 25.76 -8.13 -16.44
C PRO A 726 26.17 -7.90 -17.90
N THR A 727 27.37 -8.29 -18.29
CA THR A 727 27.84 -8.10 -19.69
C THR A 727 27.05 -8.95 -20.70
N THR A 728 26.43 -10.03 -20.22
CA THR A 728 25.58 -10.93 -20.98
C THR A 728 24.17 -10.39 -21.24
N SER A 729 23.74 -9.32 -20.54
CA SER A 729 22.43 -8.69 -20.70
C SER A 729 22.21 -8.12 -22.10
N GLU A 730 21.04 -8.42 -22.68
CA GLU A 730 20.59 -7.91 -23.98
C GLU A 730 20.29 -6.41 -23.93
N VAL A 731 19.71 -5.93 -22.82
CA VAL A 731 19.50 -4.49 -22.56
C VAL A 731 20.84 -3.76 -22.57
N ARG A 732 21.83 -4.28 -21.84
CA ARG A 732 23.17 -3.67 -21.81
C ARG A 732 23.82 -3.70 -23.18
N LYS A 733 23.84 -4.84 -23.88
CA LYS A 733 24.44 -4.98 -25.23
C LYS A 733 23.88 -3.96 -26.22
N LYS A 734 22.55 -3.80 -26.31
CA LYS A 734 21.92 -2.85 -27.23
C LYS A 734 22.13 -1.39 -26.82
N LEU A 735 21.97 -1.07 -25.54
CA LEU A 735 21.82 0.31 -25.07
C LEU A 735 23.09 0.90 -24.44
N TRP A 736 24.21 0.17 -24.43
CA TRP A 736 25.50 0.62 -23.88
C TRP A 736 25.96 1.96 -24.45
N HIS A 737 25.63 2.27 -25.70
CA HIS A 737 25.97 3.53 -26.35
C HIS A 737 25.32 4.75 -25.68
N GLN A 738 24.20 4.58 -24.94
CA GLN A 738 23.49 5.66 -24.26
C GLN A 738 24.05 5.99 -22.87
N ARG A 739 25.08 5.27 -22.40
CA ARG A 739 25.71 5.50 -21.10
C ARG A 739 26.26 6.92 -20.96
N LEU A 740 26.62 7.30 -19.73
CA LEU A 740 27.30 8.57 -19.50
C LEU A 740 28.69 8.59 -20.15
N GLN A 741 29.01 9.67 -20.85
CA GLN A 741 30.21 9.77 -21.69
C GLN A 741 31.53 9.60 -20.90
N PHE A 742 31.52 9.86 -19.60
CA PHE A 742 32.68 9.65 -18.73
C PHE A 742 32.92 8.17 -18.37
N ILE A 743 31.94 7.28 -18.60
CA ILE A 743 32.07 5.84 -18.38
C ILE A 743 32.60 5.20 -19.65
N LYS A 744 33.93 5.04 -19.77
CA LYS A 744 34.54 4.56 -21.02
C LYS A 744 34.80 3.05 -21.01
N ASN A 745 35.52 2.53 -20.01
CA ASN A 745 35.94 1.12 -19.91
C ASN A 745 35.99 0.67 -18.44
N PRO A 746 34.86 0.27 -17.84
CA PRO A 746 34.87 -0.22 -16.47
C PRO A 746 35.56 -1.59 -16.39
N GLN A 747 36.55 -1.71 -15.51
CA GLN A 747 37.23 -2.98 -15.20
C GLN A 747 36.73 -3.53 -13.85
N GLY A 748 36.82 -4.85 -13.66
CA GLY A 748 36.50 -5.48 -12.37
C GLY A 748 35.00 -5.69 -12.10
N ILE A 749 34.13 -5.56 -13.11
CA ILE A 749 32.76 -6.05 -13.01
C ILE A 749 32.83 -7.58 -13.08
N ILE A 750 32.89 -8.21 -11.91
CA ILE A 750 32.69 -9.65 -11.79
C ILE A 750 31.22 -9.86 -12.10
N ASP A 751 30.90 -10.53 -13.21
CA ASP A 751 29.55 -11.05 -13.44
C ASP A 751 29.24 -11.92 -12.20
N ASP A 752 28.25 -11.48 -11.42
CA ASP A 752 27.86 -12.15 -10.18
C ASP A 752 27.72 -13.66 -10.46
N SER A 753 28.42 -14.52 -9.72
CA SER A 753 28.39 -15.98 -9.94
C SER A 753 27.01 -16.59 -9.66
N ARG A 754 26.04 -15.75 -9.30
CA ARG A 754 24.62 -16.06 -9.17
C ARG A 754 24.02 -16.28 -10.56
N VAL A 755 23.87 -17.55 -10.91
CA VAL A 755 23.24 -18.00 -12.15
C VAL A 755 21.74 -17.65 -12.18
N GLN A 756 21.06 -17.71 -11.03
CA GLN A 756 19.61 -17.50 -10.96
C GLN A 756 19.10 -17.15 -9.55
N VAL A 757 18.00 -16.38 -9.49
CA VAL A 757 17.23 -16.09 -8.27
C VAL A 757 15.82 -16.68 -8.43
N LEU A 758 15.42 -17.53 -7.48
CA LEU A 758 14.12 -18.22 -7.47
C LEU A 758 13.18 -17.52 -6.48
N GLU A 759 12.28 -16.69 -7.01
CA GLU A 759 11.34 -15.88 -6.22
C GLU A 759 9.94 -16.50 -6.22
N GLY A 760 9.28 -16.53 -5.06
CA GLY A 760 7.90 -16.99 -4.97
C GLY A 760 7.36 -17.23 -3.57
N HIS A 761 8.23 -17.52 -2.59
CA HIS A 761 7.80 -17.64 -1.20
C HIS A 761 7.38 -16.27 -0.62
N SER A 762 6.31 -16.24 0.19
CA SER A 762 5.81 -15.00 0.83
C SER A 762 6.58 -14.62 2.10
N GLY A 763 7.67 -15.32 2.41
CA GLY A 763 8.38 -15.22 3.67
C GLY A 763 9.78 -15.84 3.63
N HIS A 764 10.38 -16.05 4.81
CA HIS A 764 11.67 -16.71 4.92
C HIS A 764 11.64 -18.12 4.35
N VAL A 765 12.64 -18.47 3.54
CA VAL A 765 12.89 -19.83 3.11
C VAL A 765 13.73 -20.52 4.19
N CYS A 766 13.12 -21.47 4.89
CA CYS A 766 13.74 -22.12 6.05
C CYS A 766 14.62 -23.31 5.65
N CYS A 767 14.36 -23.93 4.50
CA CYS A 767 15.07 -25.11 4.05
C CYS A 767 15.08 -25.23 2.52
N VAL A 768 16.12 -25.89 2.00
CA VAL A 768 16.28 -26.21 0.57
C VAL A 768 16.90 -27.59 0.40
N ALA A 769 16.55 -28.30 -0.68
CA ALA A 769 17.17 -29.57 -1.04
C ALA A 769 17.20 -29.78 -2.56
N PHE A 770 18.34 -30.22 -3.09
CA PHE A 770 18.44 -30.69 -4.47
C PHE A 770 17.95 -32.14 -4.57
N SER A 771 17.25 -32.44 -5.66
CA SER A 771 16.96 -33.82 -6.04
C SER A 771 18.26 -34.53 -6.47
N PRO A 772 18.53 -35.76 -6.00
CA PRO A 772 19.76 -36.48 -6.33
C PRO A 772 19.80 -36.98 -7.78
N VAL A 773 18.66 -37.08 -8.46
CA VAL A 773 18.52 -37.72 -9.78
C VAL A 773 17.95 -36.80 -10.87
N SER A 774 17.52 -35.59 -10.53
CA SER A 774 16.79 -34.71 -11.44
C SER A 774 17.13 -33.24 -11.18
N GLU A 775 16.92 -32.40 -12.20
CA GLU A 775 17.12 -30.94 -12.15
C GLU A 775 16.01 -30.21 -11.37
N ILE A 776 15.71 -30.70 -10.17
CA ILE A 776 14.68 -30.16 -9.29
C ILE A 776 15.32 -29.70 -7.99
N LEU A 777 14.98 -28.47 -7.58
CA LEU A 777 15.24 -27.95 -6.24
C LEU A 777 13.91 -27.86 -5.48
N ALA A 778 13.87 -28.32 -4.24
CA ALA A 778 12.77 -28.08 -3.32
C ALA A 778 13.13 -26.96 -2.33
N SER A 779 12.16 -26.10 -1.99
CA SER A 779 12.29 -25.08 -0.95
C SER A 779 11.04 -25.03 -0.07
N GLY A 780 11.23 -24.86 1.24
CA GLY A 780 10.14 -24.74 2.21
C GLY A 780 10.04 -23.33 2.79
N GLY A 781 8.82 -22.78 2.81
CA GLY A 781 8.57 -21.44 3.31
C GLY A 781 8.03 -21.41 4.75
N SER A 782 8.36 -20.34 5.46
CA SER A 782 7.87 -20.04 6.80
C SER A 782 6.44 -19.50 6.77
N TYR A 783 6.20 -18.38 6.10
CA TYR A 783 4.91 -17.69 6.16
C TYR A 783 3.83 -18.28 5.25
N ASP A 784 4.18 -18.73 4.03
CA ASP A 784 3.22 -19.40 3.15
C ASP A 784 2.91 -20.84 3.59
N CYS A 785 3.75 -21.44 4.43
CA CYS A 785 3.67 -22.85 4.83
C CYS A 785 3.68 -23.81 3.62
N GLU A 786 4.22 -23.38 2.49
CA GLU A 786 4.23 -24.13 1.22
C GLU A 786 5.61 -24.72 0.94
N ILE A 787 5.63 -25.80 0.16
CA ILE A 787 6.87 -26.32 -0.45
C ILE A 787 6.80 -26.04 -1.94
N ARG A 788 7.88 -25.50 -2.50
CA ARG A 788 7.98 -25.19 -3.94
C ARG A 788 9.05 -26.04 -4.60
N LEU A 789 8.71 -26.58 -5.77
CA LEU A 789 9.61 -27.33 -6.63
C LEU A 789 10.00 -26.46 -7.82
N TRP A 790 11.30 -26.31 -8.06
CA TRP A 790 11.87 -25.45 -9.10
C TRP A 790 12.67 -26.29 -10.09
N ASN A 791 12.59 -25.97 -11.37
CA ASN A 791 13.54 -26.50 -12.35
C ASN A 791 14.87 -25.72 -12.22
N THR A 792 15.99 -26.42 -12.02
CA THR A 792 17.28 -25.75 -11.76
C THR A 792 17.94 -25.16 -13.02
N GLY A 793 17.58 -25.62 -14.21
CA GLY A 793 18.09 -25.11 -15.48
C GLY A 793 17.34 -23.88 -15.99
N THR A 794 16.02 -23.79 -15.75
CA THR A 794 15.18 -22.67 -16.21
C THR A 794 14.77 -21.71 -15.09
N GLY A 795 14.82 -22.16 -13.83
CA GLY A 795 14.30 -21.52 -12.61
C GLY A 795 12.81 -21.22 -12.64
N VAL A 796 12.07 -21.86 -13.53
CA VAL A 796 10.62 -21.85 -13.50
C VAL A 796 10.15 -22.73 -12.34
N GLN A 797 9.18 -22.24 -11.58
CA GLN A 797 8.50 -23.02 -10.57
C GLN A 797 7.67 -24.12 -11.25
N LYS A 798 8.02 -25.37 -10.99
CA LYS A 798 7.37 -26.55 -11.55
C LYS A 798 6.07 -26.87 -10.82
N GLN A 799 6.08 -26.81 -9.48
CA GLN A 799 4.92 -27.21 -8.67
C GLN A 799 4.96 -26.59 -7.27
N ILE A 800 3.77 -26.43 -6.67
CA ILE A 800 3.58 -26.08 -5.26
C ILE A 800 2.93 -27.27 -4.55
N LEU A 801 3.52 -27.71 -3.44
CA LEU A 801 2.96 -28.73 -2.57
C LEU A 801 2.32 -28.02 -1.38
N LYS A 802 0.99 -28.08 -1.31
CA LYS A 802 0.18 -27.46 -0.25
C LYS A 802 -0.30 -28.52 0.72
N GLY A 803 -0.18 -28.26 2.02
CA GLY A 803 -0.74 -29.15 3.04
C GLY A 803 -0.27 -28.84 4.46
N HIS A 804 0.94 -28.33 4.64
CA HIS A 804 1.39 -27.88 5.96
C HIS A 804 0.63 -26.64 6.42
N THR A 805 0.37 -26.54 7.72
CA THR A 805 -0.39 -25.43 8.32
C THR A 805 0.49 -24.50 9.15
N ASP A 806 1.80 -24.75 9.17
CA ASP A 806 2.81 -23.95 9.87
C ASP A 806 4.18 -24.13 9.17
N TRP A 807 5.22 -23.45 9.67
CA TRP A 807 6.54 -23.30 9.02
C TRP A 807 7.14 -24.62 8.60
N VAL A 808 7.55 -24.73 7.33
CA VAL A 808 8.27 -25.91 6.83
C VAL A 808 9.74 -25.81 7.23
N ARG A 809 10.16 -26.64 8.19
CA ARG A 809 11.49 -26.59 8.81
C ARG A 809 12.55 -27.33 8.01
N ALA A 810 12.18 -28.45 7.40
CA ALA A 810 13.11 -29.28 6.65
C ALA A 810 12.41 -29.94 5.46
N VAL A 811 13.16 -30.09 4.36
CA VAL A 811 12.76 -30.87 3.17
C VAL A 811 13.93 -31.73 2.74
N VAL A 812 13.66 -32.96 2.32
CA VAL A 812 14.70 -33.88 1.82
C VAL A 812 14.13 -34.84 0.77
N PHE A 813 14.89 -35.08 -0.30
CA PHE A 813 14.53 -36.08 -1.31
C PHE A 813 14.97 -37.48 -0.87
N SER A 814 14.19 -38.49 -1.23
CA SER A 814 14.64 -39.87 -1.20
C SER A 814 15.79 -40.08 -2.21
N PRO A 815 16.67 -41.07 -1.99
CA PRO A 815 17.82 -41.33 -2.88
C PRO A 815 17.43 -41.59 -4.34
N ASP A 816 16.24 -42.15 -4.59
CA ASP A 816 15.68 -42.36 -5.92
C ASP A 816 14.99 -41.12 -6.51
N GLY A 817 14.89 -40.02 -5.75
CA GLY A 817 14.25 -38.75 -6.10
C GLY A 817 12.73 -38.78 -6.32
N ASN A 818 12.08 -39.92 -6.15
CA ASN A 818 10.64 -40.05 -6.40
C ASN A 818 9.78 -39.54 -5.24
N THR A 819 10.36 -39.46 -4.04
CA THR A 819 9.68 -39.06 -2.81
C THR A 819 10.37 -37.85 -2.20
N LEU A 820 9.58 -36.87 -1.78
CA LEU A 820 10.06 -35.76 -0.95
C LEU A 820 9.47 -35.92 0.45
N ALA A 821 10.28 -35.84 1.49
CA ALA A 821 9.83 -35.74 2.88
C ALA A 821 9.94 -34.30 3.36
N SER A 822 8.96 -33.84 4.12
CA SER A 822 8.94 -32.50 4.72
C SER A 822 8.50 -32.54 6.18
N ALA A 823 9.14 -31.73 7.03
CA ALA A 823 8.78 -31.55 8.44
C ALA A 823 8.34 -30.11 8.67
N SER A 824 7.31 -29.93 9.49
CA SER A 824 6.79 -28.61 9.83
C SER A 824 6.65 -28.41 11.34
N SER A 825 6.56 -27.13 11.74
CA SER A 825 6.10 -26.69 13.05
C SER A 825 4.68 -27.17 13.39
N ASP A 826 3.89 -27.62 12.42
CA ASP A 826 2.55 -28.19 12.61
C ASP A 826 2.56 -29.60 13.27
N ASN A 827 3.74 -30.06 13.69
CA ASN A 827 4.00 -31.38 14.27
C ASN A 827 3.73 -32.56 13.31
N THR A 828 3.73 -32.32 12.00
CA THR A 828 3.59 -33.36 10.99
C THR A 828 4.85 -33.51 10.14
N VAL A 829 5.09 -34.76 9.72
CA VAL A 829 6.00 -35.08 8.61
C VAL A 829 5.19 -35.59 7.45
N ARG A 830 5.36 -35.01 6.26
CA ARG A 830 4.61 -35.40 5.06
C ARG A 830 5.55 -35.99 4.01
N LEU A 831 5.08 -37.03 3.36
CA LEU A 831 5.73 -37.65 2.21
C LEU A 831 4.95 -37.29 0.95
N TRP A 832 5.65 -36.86 -0.09
CA TRP A 832 5.08 -36.38 -1.35
C TRP A 832 5.60 -37.19 -2.52
N HIS A 833 4.74 -37.50 -3.49
CA HIS A 833 5.18 -37.95 -4.81
C HIS A 833 5.70 -36.74 -5.60
N VAL A 834 6.98 -36.75 -5.99
CA VAL A 834 7.61 -35.62 -6.69
C VAL A 834 7.03 -35.38 -8.08
N ALA A 835 6.65 -36.45 -8.79
CA ALA A 835 6.14 -36.36 -10.16
C ALA A 835 4.71 -35.78 -10.24
N THR A 836 3.85 -36.14 -9.29
CA THR A 836 2.44 -35.74 -9.25
C THR A 836 2.19 -34.57 -8.30
N GLY A 837 3.09 -34.34 -7.35
CA GLY A 837 2.94 -33.42 -6.22
C GLY A 837 1.81 -33.77 -5.26
N THR A 838 1.32 -35.01 -5.30
CA THR A 838 0.30 -35.48 -4.37
C THR A 838 0.94 -35.98 -3.07
N GLN A 839 0.25 -35.77 -1.96
CA GLN A 839 0.67 -36.30 -0.67
C GLN A 839 0.51 -37.83 -0.66
N LYS A 840 1.61 -38.55 -0.43
CA LYS A 840 1.61 -40.00 -0.16
C LYS A 840 1.04 -40.31 1.21
N ARG A 841 1.55 -39.60 2.23
CA ARG A 841 1.24 -39.86 3.64
C ARG A 841 1.52 -38.63 4.50
N ALA A 842 0.72 -38.46 5.56
CA ALA A 842 1.03 -37.57 6.67
C ALA A 842 1.28 -38.42 7.93
N LEU A 843 2.37 -38.12 8.62
CA LEU A 843 2.76 -38.72 9.89
C LEU A 843 2.52 -37.68 10.98
N GLU A 844 1.43 -37.82 11.72
CA GLU A 844 1.03 -36.90 12.80
C GLU A 844 1.78 -37.23 14.10
N GLY A 845 2.11 -36.21 14.91
CA GLY A 845 2.84 -36.38 16.17
C GLY A 845 4.36 -36.54 16.03
N TYR A 846 4.89 -36.26 14.84
CA TYR A 846 6.30 -36.42 14.47
C TYR A 846 6.97 -35.07 14.12
N GLY A 847 6.70 -34.02 14.90
CA GLY A 847 7.37 -32.72 14.73
C GLY A 847 8.90 -32.86 14.79
N ALA A 848 9.59 -32.43 13.72
CA ALA A 848 11.02 -32.60 13.58
C ALA A 848 11.72 -31.29 13.16
N TRP A 849 12.96 -31.12 13.62
CA TRP A 849 13.84 -30.00 13.24
C TRP A 849 14.63 -30.29 11.98
N ALA A 850 15.02 -31.54 11.79
CA ALA A 850 15.74 -32.03 10.63
C ALA A 850 15.24 -33.43 10.26
N ILE A 851 15.33 -33.76 8.98
CA ILE A 851 14.95 -35.07 8.43
C ILE A 851 16.09 -35.55 7.54
N ALA A 852 16.35 -36.85 7.52
CA ALA A 852 17.26 -37.47 6.55
C ALA A 852 16.74 -38.85 6.12
N PHE A 853 16.88 -39.16 4.83
CA PHE A 853 16.73 -40.53 4.34
C PHE A 853 18.04 -41.29 4.50
N SER A 854 17.96 -42.59 4.80
CA SER A 854 19.09 -43.51 4.66
C SER A 854 19.50 -43.61 3.18
N PRO A 855 20.78 -43.94 2.88
CA PRO A 855 21.25 -44.06 1.49
C PRO A 855 20.51 -45.10 0.65
N ASP A 856 19.93 -46.13 1.29
CA ASP A 856 19.09 -47.14 0.64
C ASP A 856 17.61 -46.74 0.53
N GLY A 857 17.24 -45.58 1.08
CA GLY A 857 15.88 -45.02 1.05
C GLY A 857 14.87 -45.71 1.96
N LYS A 858 15.28 -46.73 2.73
CA LYS A 858 14.37 -47.54 3.56
C LYS A 858 14.04 -46.92 4.90
N ILE A 859 14.91 -46.09 5.46
CA ILE A 859 14.75 -45.50 6.79
C ILE A 859 14.67 -43.99 6.66
N LEU A 860 13.69 -43.40 7.35
CA LEU A 860 13.55 -41.96 7.54
C LEU A 860 13.91 -41.60 8.99
N ALA A 861 14.97 -40.82 9.18
CA ALA A 861 15.37 -40.32 10.48
C ALA A 861 14.79 -38.92 10.73
N LEU A 862 14.25 -38.69 11.93
CA LEU A 862 13.63 -37.45 12.37
C LEU A 862 14.30 -36.92 13.64
N ALA A 863 14.84 -35.71 13.58
CA ALA A 863 15.46 -35.04 14.72
C ALA A 863 14.41 -34.33 15.58
N SER A 864 14.19 -34.78 16.80
CA SER A 864 13.22 -34.23 17.76
C SER A 864 13.81 -34.22 19.18
N ASN A 865 13.12 -34.75 20.19
CA ASN A 865 13.73 -35.12 21.46
C ASN A 865 14.32 -36.53 21.27
N GLY A 866 15.61 -36.59 20.92
CA GLY A 866 16.25 -37.78 20.32
C GLY A 866 16.10 -37.83 18.80
N VAL A 867 16.57 -38.92 18.20
CA VAL A 867 16.39 -39.21 16.77
C VAL A 867 15.47 -40.41 16.59
N ARG A 868 14.30 -40.19 15.99
CA ARG A 868 13.34 -41.26 15.69
C ARG A 868 13.62 -41.81 14.29
N LEU A 869 13.69 -43.13 14.19
CA LEU A 869 13.81 -43.86 12.93
C LEU A 869 12.45 -44.44 12.58
N LEU A 870 12.02 -44.19 11.35
CA LEU A 870 10.80 -44.72 10.76
C LEU A 870 11.15 -45.53 9.51
N ASP A 871 10.36 -46.54 9.24
CA ASP A 871 10.37 -47.19 7.93
C ASP A 871 9.77 -46.24 6.90
N ALA A 872 10.50 -45.95 5.82
CA ALA A 872 10.13 -44.94 4.83
C ALA A 872 8.91 -45.34 3.99
N GLU A 873 8.67 -46.63 3.80
CA GLU A 873 7.59 -47.17 2.96
C GLU A 873 6.27 -47.27 3.73
N THR A 874 6.34 -47.76 4.96
CA THR A 874 5.18 -47.99 5.84
C THR A 874 4.93 -46.84 6.82
N GLY A 875 5.91 -45.96 7.04
CA GLY A 875 5.83 -44.87 8.03
C GLY A 875 5.77 -45.39 9.47
N THR A 876 6.11 -46.66 9.69
CA THR A 876 6.03 -47.28 11.01
C THR A 876 7.26 -46.94 11.83
N TYR A 877 7.05 -46.72 13.12
CA TYR A 877 8.13 -46.41 14.05
C TYR A 877 9.03 -47.64 14.24
N VAL A 878 10.33 -47.46 14.03
CA VAL A 878 11.34 -48.50 14.22
C VAL A 878 11.99 -48.36 15.59
N LYS A 879 12.60 -47.20 15.88
CA LYS A 879 13.35 -46.98 17.12
C LYS A 879 13.61 -45.49 17.39
N THR A 880 13.92 -45.14 18.64
CA THR A 880 14.45 -43.83 19.04
C THR A 880 15.89 -43.98 19.51
N LEU A 881 16.76 -43.08 19.08
CA LEU A 881 18.17 -43.01 19.45
C LEU A 881 18.43 -41.76 20.29
N GLY A 882 18.88 -41.98 21.53
CA GLY A 882 19.17 -40.93 22.50
C GLY A 882 17.94 -40.17 22.99
N ASP A 883 18.14 -39.38 24.04
CA ASP A 883 17.09 -38.55 24.66
C ASP A 883 17.36 -37.04 24.48
N ALA A 884 18.54 -36.67 23.99
CA ALA A 884 18.94 -35.29 23.79
C ALA A 884 18.26 -34.68 22.56
N LYS A 885 17.92 -33.38 22.65
CA LYS A 885 17.23 -32.65 21.57
C LYS A 885 18.17 -32.45 20.37
N ALA A 886 18.05 -33.31 19.37
CA ALA A 886 18.85 -33.25 18.16
C ALA A 886 18.33 -32.16 17.21
N LYS A 887 19.22 -31.32 16.70
CA LYS A 887 18.90 -30.24 15.73
C LYS A 887 19.30 -30.59 14.31
N VAL A 888 20.33 -31.41 14.14
CA VAL A 888 20.87 -31.81 12.82
C VAL A 888 21.17 -33.30 12.84
N ILE A 889 20.92 -33.98 11.72
CA ILE A 889 21.18 -35.41 11.54
C ILE A 889 21.77 -35.67 10.16
N ALA A 890 22.61 -36.70 10.03
CA ALA A 890 23.16 -37.16 8.77
C ALA A 890 23.48 -38.65 8.80
N PHE A 891 23.05 -39.40 7.80
CA PHE A 891 23.49 -40.79 7.62
C PHE A 891 24.90 -40.84 7.04
N SER A 892 25.67 -41.85 7.45
CA SER A 892 26.92 -42.17 6.75
C SER A 892 26.62 -42.66 5.33
N PRO A 893 27.52 -42.44 4.35
CA PRO A 893 27.31 -42.88 2.97
C PRO A 893 27.05 -44.38 2.81
N ASN A 894 27.57 -45.20 3.72
CA ASN A 894 27.36 -46.66 3.75
C ASN A 894 26.10 -47.09 4.51
N GLY A 895 25.31 -46.15 5.05
CA GLY A 895 24.06 -46.41 5.79
C GLY A 895 24.22 -47.08 7.16
N LYS A 896 25.44 -47.42 7.58
CA LYS A 896 25.70 -48.16 8.84
C LYS A 896 25.71 -47.27 10.08
N ARG A 897 25.89 -45.96 9.93
CA ARG A 897 25.97 -45.01 11.04
C ARG A 897 25.07 -43.81 10.82
N LEU A 898 24.63 -43.22 11.91
CA LEU A 898 23.88 -41.97 11.94
C LEU A 898 24.59 -40.99 12.87
N ALA A 899 24.89 -39.79 12.38
CA ALA A 899 25.35 -38.69 13.21
C ALA A 899 24.15 -37.84 13.63
N SER A 900 24.09 -37.46 14.90
CA SER A 900 23.15 -36.46 15.43
C SER A 900 23.88 -35.39 16.22
N ALA A 901 23.52 -34.13 16.00
CA ALA A 901 24.08 -33.01 16.75
C ALA A 901 23.03 -32.38 17.68
N SER A 902 23.38 -32.28 18.95
CA SER A 902 22.70 -31.45 19.97
C SER A 902 23.64 -30.29 20.36
N GLU A 903 23.18 -29.35 21.20
CA GLU A 903 23.78 -28.01 21.39
C GLU A 903 25.31 -27.94 21.30
N ASN A 904 26.03 -28.77 22.06
CA ASN A 904 27.49 -28.80 22.07
C ASN A 904 28.10 -30.19 21.79
N VAL A 905 27.28 -31.18 21.37
CA VAL A 905 27.71 -32.59 21.28
C VAL A 905 27.25 -33.22 19.97
N VAL A 906 28.16 -33.92 19.29
CA VAL A 906 27.86 -34.79 18.15
C VAL A 906 27.93 -36.24 18.62
N GLU A 907 26.83 -36.96 18.47
CA GLU A 907 26.70 -38.37 18.81
C GLU A 907 26.68 -39.20 17.52
N LEU A 908 27.41 -40.31 17.52
CA LEU A 908 27.49 -41.26 16.41
C LEU A 908 26.83 -42.57 16.84
N TRP A 909 25.77 -42.92 16.15
CA TRP A 909 25.00 -44.14 16.40
C TRP A 909 25.40 -45.21 15.39
N ASP A 910 25.66 -46.42 15.86
CA ASP A 910 25.84 -47.59 14.99
C ASP A 910 24.49 -48.27 14.78
N LEU A 911 24.04 -48.30 13.54
CA LEU A 911 22.73 -48.86 13.17
C LEU A 911 22.79 -50.37 12.98
N THR A 912 23.98 -50.98 12.87
CA THR A 912 24.12 -52.43 12.75
C THR A 912 23.78 -53.14 14.06
N THR A 913 24.27 -52.61 15.19
CA THR A 913 24.02 -53.14 16.53
C THR A 913 22.70 -52.65 17.12
N ALA A 914 22.24 -51.45 16.73
CA ALA A 914 20.99 -50.89 17.26
C ALA A 914 19.71 -51.58 16.73
N LEU A 915 19.76 -52.25 15.58
CA LEU A 915 18.63 -52.99 15.00
C LEU A 915 18.54 -54.46 15.47
N GLU A 916 19.61 -55.05 16.01
CA GLU A 916 19.62 -56.45 16.51
C GLU A 916 18.91 -56.63 17.86
N TYR A 917 18.73 -55.57 18.66
CA TYR A 917 18.05 -55.64 19.98
C TYR A 917 16.53 -55.39 19.93
N ALA A 918 15.92 -55.42 18.74
CA ALA A 918 14.47 -55.23 18.55
C ALA A 918 13.75 -56.45 17.95
N GLY A 919 14.40 -57.63 18.00
CA GLY A 919 13.80 -58.93 17.63
C GLY A 919 13.01 -59.56 18.76
#